data_AF-A0A1Q9EGD7-F1
#
_entry.id   AF-A0A1Q9EGD7-F1
#
_cell.length_a   1.000
_cell.length_b   1.000
_cell.length_c   1.000
_cell.angle_alpha   90.00
_cell.angle_beta   90.00
_cell.angle_gamma   90.00
#
_symmetry.space_group_name_H-M   'P 1'
#
loop_
_entity.id
_entity.type
_entity.pdbx_description
1 polymer ?
#
loop_
_entity_poly.entity_id
_entity_poly.type
_entity_poly.pdbx_seq_one_letter_code
_entity_poly.pdbx_strand_id
1 'polypeptide(L)'
;MGQTTSCCCDEEEKPPDDFVPSKRALADLDEYEDDVDEYEDDRPEEVEAARSSEPNVFIPELSILSKFGRLAGNTHLEVDAELTRGISLRESLHNFGSLWRQSPTHMDREEQRKLWSLSRPTRTFNTFISHTWRTAGRWKVLSLLFQTGSHFALACSWICVAATVVLSSAQILPMPFTYYSNLPEFQAECPFAPSPLAVGLLTSIIALLASPYLPERCGRETTCFIDVASINQADPVLMERGVYGIGGFLQVSGELQVLWSGAYLSRLWCIFELAAFRISNPSGRIRLTPIFIEAGLLVIILFTYLIGFVFFLTFAFNFHSGLRLACWGLAISPSIAVVHFMRLHVRTKHRLVSELDCFDLDQAQCSSDFDRQFIVSGIIHWYGSKEAFTAYVRGPLRSELLKSSGMPNMPLPYLLLIILGAMSSSLTTLSALWAGGAPVEVVVKQLVGGTFGLEFFWFLPCVKLTLYLCDRFSARRLGMCDFTWSVAIFLVFFGLYYAGDELATLVRALGMLPCFLWINLSKDGPRIDALLLCTEQAQSTSVTNYFAATYVAWEMEMKIHVFALFRGGARPELCMCVGKLVRMDQPSKVIASRDGRDSDAEEALTDLVALEERSAVWWALRARQPAVFASILPWAHSFQLQALSDARRALELQPRRTDSSSKLPRGVLKLPFFAVRLSPEDICALGAQASLAWKKGNVSEAKASFRKLRELDPATVLWAVALARIYLFEENPADALELCTTFMVQGLAQKSLGKMDLAKIDLEEAKVLGGLEATGILLGWVQLEKSAARRELDSALGDLVAPMAEAKATDAGHGKQGQQAREKQAETSPSRSKESKDKQVPEADRKREPKQELETLRETA
;
A
#
# COMPACT_ATOMS: atom_id res chain seq x y z
N MET A 1 -1.35 -43.82 -3.78
CA MET A 1 -2.78 -43.56 -4.05
C MET A 1 -3.23 -42.52 -3.02
N GLY A 2 -3.40 -41.22 -3.28
CA GLY A 2 -3.57 -40.47 -4.51
C GLY A 2 -4.90 -39.71 -4.41
N GLN A 3 -4.91 -38.53 -3.76
CA GLN A 3 -5.96 -37.51 -3.92
C GLN A 3 -5.47 -36.17 -3.33
N THR A 4 -5.00 -35.29 -4.21
CA THR A 4 -4.79 -33.86 -3.95
C THR A 4 -5.95 -33.10 -4.55
N THR A 5 -6.78 -32.49 -3.70
CA THR A 5 -7.84 -31.56 -4.10
C THR A 5 -7.23 -30.23 -4.50
N SER A 6 -7.17 -29.98 -5.81
CA SER A 6 -6.93 -28.67 -6.41
C SER A 6 -8.25 -27.89 -6.36
N CYS A 7 -8.27 -26.77 -5.64
CA CYS A 7 -9.40 -25.85 -5.57
C CYS A 7 -8.86 -24.46 -5.92
N CYS A 8 -9.12 -23.99 -7.15
CA CYS A 8 -9.13 -22.59 -7.63
C CYS A 8 -8.99 -22.57 -9.16
N CYS A 9 -10.03 -23.00 -9.89
CA CYS A 9 -10.33 -22.55 -11.25
C CYS A 9 -11.86 -22.43 -11.34
N ASP A 10 -12.35 -21.58 -12.24
CA ASP A 10 -13.77 -21.35 -12.59
C ASP A 10 -14.38 -20.04 -12.05
N GLU A 11 -13.90 -18.92 -12.59
CA GLU A 11 -14.79 -17.90 -13.16
C GLU A 11 -14.28 -17.67 -14.60
N GLU A 12 -14.99 -18.23 -15.60
CA GLU A 12 -14.79 -17.90 -17.01
C GLU A 12 -15.08 -16.40 -17.22
N GLU A 13 -14.04 -15.61 -17.40
CA GLU A 13 -14.16 -14.27 -17.97
C GLU A 13 -14.61 -14.43 -19.43
N LYS A 14 -15.86 -14.08 -19.72
CA LYS A 14 -16.35 -13.99 -21.10
C LYS A 14 -15.42 -13.08 -21.91
N PRO A 15 -14.90 -13.52 -23.07
CA PRO A 15 -14.22 -12.62 -23.98
C PRO A 15 -15.21 -11.54 -24.46
N PRO A 16 -14.76 -10.32 -24.76
CA PRO A 16 -15.60 -9.31 -25.39
C PRO A 16 -16.09 -9.82 -26.76
N ASP A 17 -17.40 -9.72 -27.01
CA ASP A 17 -18.15 -10.28 -28.15
C ASP A 17 -17.80 -9.68 -29.54
N ASP A 18 -16.68 -8.97 -29.70
CA ASP A 18 -16.31 -8.34 -30.97
C ASP A 18 -15.09 -9.03 -31.61
N PHE A 19 -15.29 -10.23 -32.15
CA PHE A 19 -14.42 -10.73 -33.23
C PHE A 19 -15.15 -11.75 -34.12
N VAL A 20 -15.94 -11.22 -35.06
CA VAL A 20 -16.30 -11.97 -36.28
C VAL A 20 -15.42 -11.41 -37.39
N PRO A 21 -14.37 -12.12 -37.85
CA PRO A 21 -13.67 -11.68 -39.04
C PRO A 21 -14.64 -11.76 -40.21
N SER A 22 -14.83 -10.65 -40.91
CA SER A 22 -15.65 -10.65 -42.12
C SER A 22 -15.03 -11.65 -43.11
N LYS A 23 -15.85 -12.54 -43.69
CA LYS A 23 -15.43 -13.52 -44.70
C LYS A 23 -14.75 -12.91 -45.94
N ARG A 24 -14.69 -11.58 -46.04
CA ARG A 24 -14.03 -10.84 -47.12
C ARG A 24 -12.51 -10.72 -46.93
N ALA A 25 -11.99 -10.85 -45.71
CA ALA A 25 -10.55 -10.71 -45.42
C ALA A 25 -9.72 -12.00 -45.61
N LEU A 26 -10.38 -13.12 -45.90
CA LEU A 26 -9.74 -14.42 -46.14
C LEU A 26 -9.67 -14.78 -47.64
N ALA A 27 -10.30 -13.99 -48.52
CA ALA A 27 -10.22 -14.19 -49.96
C ALA A 27 -9.05 -13.42 -50.61
N ASP A 28 -8.55 -12.37 -49.94
CA ASP A 28 -7.49 -11.48 -50.48
C ASP A 28 -6.06 -11.93 -50.10
N LEU A 29 -5.90 -13.10 -49.46
CA LEU A 29 -4.59 -13.62 -49.01
C LEU A 29 -4.06 -14.82 -49.81
N ASP A 30 -4.86 -15.40 -50.72
CA ASP A 30 -4.44 -16.51 -51.60
C ASP A 30 -4.08 -16.04 -53.03
N GLU A 31 -4.09 -14.74 -53.31
CA GLU A 31 -3.81 -14.16 -54.65
C GLU A 31 -2.52 -13.32 -54.69
N TYR A 32 -1.53 -13.62 -53.84
CA TYR A 32 -0.31 -12.82 -53.69
C TYR A 32 0.99 -13.66 -53.65
N GLU A 33 1.06 -14.75 -54.43
CA GLU A 33 2.31 -15.52 -54.61
C GLU A 33 2.89 -15.55 -56.03
N ASP A 34 2.27 -14.96 -57.05
CA ASP A 34 2.83 -14.90 -58.41
C ASP A 34 2.61 -13.51 -59.02
N ASP A 35 3.55 -12.58 -58.78
CA ASP A 35 3.86 -11.42 -59.65
C ASP A 35 5.01 -10.62 -59.03
N VAL A 36 6.25 -11.08 -59.25
CA VAL A 36 7.48 -10.28 -59.09
C VAL A 36 7.99 -9.98 -60.49
N ASP A 37 7.29 -9.10 -61.20
CA ASP A 37 7.79 -8.47 -62.42
C ASP A 37 8.49 -7.14 -62.07
N GLU A 38 9.77 -7.10 -62.45
CA GLU A 38 10.57 -5.96 -62.91
C GLU A 38 9.96 -4.55 -62.69
N TYR A 39 10.30 -3.91 -61.57
CA TYR A 39 10.21 -2.46 -61.46
C TYR A 39 11.50 -1.84 -62.01
N GLU A 40 11.46 -1.40 -63.28
CA GLU A 40 12.45 -0.48 -63.85
C GLU A 40 12.42 0.85 -63.08
N ASP A 41 13.59 1.20 -62.53
CA ASP A 41 13.87 2.38 -61.72
C ASP A 41 14.13 3.59 -62.64
N ASP A 42 13.07 4.34 -62.96
CA ASP A 42 13.18 5.67 -63.60
C ASP A 42 13.73 6.69 -62.58
N ARG A 43 15.05 6.68 -62.38
CA ARG A 43 15.79 7.75 -61.72
C ARG A 43 16.43 8.67 -62.77
N PRO A 44 16.24 10.01 -62.68
CA PRO A 44 16.86 10.93 -63.61
C PRO A 44 18.39 10.95 -63.42
N GLU A 45 19.11 10.52 -64.46
CA GLU A 45 20.54 10.77 -64.66
C GLU A 45 20.79 12.27 -64.78
N GLU A 46 21.20 12.93 -63.70
CA GLU A 46 22.09 14.08 -63.81
C GLU A 46 22.74 14.38 -62.45
N VAL A 47 24.03 14.72 -62.49
CA VAL A 47 24.95 15.03 -61.38
C VAL A 47 25.75 13.83 -60.87
N GLU A 48 26.57 13.23 -61.75
CA GLU A 48 27.73 12.44 -61.32
C GLU A 48 29.00 12.84 -62.10
N ALA A 49 29.57 13.98 -61.72
CA ALA A 49 30.89 14.39 -62.18
C ALA A 49 31.56 15.32 -61.14
N ALA A 50 31.94 14.76 -59.98
CA ALA A 50 33.08 15.21 -59.15
C ALA A 50 33.03 14.60 -57.73
N ARG A 51 33.30 13.29 -57.58
CA ARG A 51 33.84 12.76 -56.32
C ARG A 51 34.97 11.80 -56.59
N SER A 52 36.17 12.34 -56.44
CA SER A 52 37.46 11.68 -56.42
C SER A 52 37.55 10.64 -55.30
N SER A 53 37.84 9.40 -55.70
CA SER A 53 38.75 8.46 -55.02
C SER A 53 38.73 8.47 -53.48
N GLU A 54 37.68 7.96 -52.87
CA GLU A 54 37.79 7.31 -51.55
C GLU A 54 38.01 5.81 -51.76
N PRO A 55 38.93 5.17 -51.02
CA PRO A 55 39.19 3.75 -51.15
C PRO A 55 37.91 2.98 -50.78
N ASN A 56 37.46 2.12 -51.70
CA ASN A 56 36.40 1.14 -51.48
C ASN A 56 36.79 0.27 -50.27
N VAL A 57 36.36 0.68 -49.07
CA VAL A 57 36.39 -0.17 -47.89
C VAL A 57 35.33 -1.23 -48.14
N PHE A 58 35.77 -2.38 -48.64
CA PHE A 58 34.96 -3.57 -48.78
C PHE A 58 34.54 -4.00 -47.38
N ILE A 59 33.41 -3.47 -46.89
CA ILE A 59 32.72 -4.03 -45.73
C ILE A 59 32.25 -5.39 -46.24
N PRO A 60 32.77 -6.51 -45.71
CA PRO A 60 32.29 -7.83 -46.10
C PRO A 60 30.78 -7.80 -45.92
N GLU A 61 30.05 -8.16 -46.96
CA GLU A 61 28.60 -8.32 -46.95
C GLU A 61 28.29 -9.28 -45.79
N LEU A 62 27.97 -8.71 -44.62
CA LEU A 62 27.73 -9.46 -43.40
C LEU A 62 26.46 -10.22 -43.72
N SER A 63 26.62 -11.51 -44.05
CA SER A 63 25.53 -12.38 -44.45
C SER A 63 24.42 -12.25 -43.42
N ILE A 64 23.34 -11.56 -43.79
CA ILE A 64 22.23 -11.29 -42.90
C ILE A 64 21.68 -12.67 -42.55
N LEU A 65 22.02 -13.15 -41.35
CA LEU A 65 21.64 -14.48 -40.89
C LEU A 65 20.12 -14.54 -40.90
N SER A 66 19.60 -15.36 -41.81
CA SER A 66 18.17 -15.66 -41.86
C SER A 66 17.71 -16.16 -40.50
N LYS A 67 16.42 -16.02 -40.22
CA LYS A 67 15.78 -16.54 -39.00
C LYS A 67 16.14 -17.99 -38.68
N PHE A 68 16.24 -18.84 -39.71
CA PHE A 68 16.71 -20.22 -39.59
C PHE A 68 18.20 -20.31 -39.27
N GLY A 69 19.02 -19.42 -39.84
CA GLY A 69 20.44 -19.31 -39.51
C GLY A 69 20.68 -18.95 -38.04
N ARG A 70 19.89 -18.01 -37.48
CA ARG A 70 19.98 -17.66 -36.05
C ARG A 70 19.59 -18.82 -35.13
N LEU A 71 18.53 -19.55 -35.49
CA LEU A 71 18.12 -20.79 -34.80
C LEU A 71 19.22 -21.86 -34.85
N ALA A 72 19.86 -22.05 -36.01
CA ALA A 72 20.89 -23.06 -36.17
C ALA A 72 22.22 -22.68 -35.48
N GLY A 73 22.56 -21.38 -35.47
CA GLY A 73 23.82 -20.88 -34.94
C GLY A 73 23.81 -20.56 -33.44
N ASN A 74 22.66 -20.65 -32.76
CA ASN A 74 22.48 -20.18 -31.38
C ASN A 74 22.88 -18.70 -31.15
N THR A 75 22.89 -17.88 -32.20
CA THR A 75 23.26 -16.45 -32.13
C THR A 75 22.10 -15.56 -31.65
N HIS A 76 21.17 -16.11 -30.85
CA HIS A 76 19.99 -15.41 -30.33
C HIS A 76 20.32 -14.21 -29.42
N LEU A 77 21.53 -14.19 -28.86
CA LEU A 77 22.02 -13.11 -28.01
C LEU A 77 22.86 -12.09 -28.78
N GLU A 78 23.19 -12.34 -30.05
CA GLU A 78 23.98 -11.40 -30.82
C GLU A 78 23.12 -10.23 -31.30
N VAL A 79 23.57 -9.05 -30.88
CA VAL A 79 23.00 -7.77 -31.25
C VAL A 79 23.50 -7.38 -32.62
N ASP A 80 22.55 -7.13 -33.52
CA ASP A 80 22.85 -6.38 -34.72
C ASP A 80 23.00 -4.90 -34.36
N ALA A 81 24.23 -4.39 -34.43
CA ALA A 81 24.55 -3.02 -34.02
C ALA A 81 23.81 -1.96 -34.87
N GLU A 82 23.32 -2.32 -36.05
CA GLU A 82 22.50 -1.44 -36.89
C GLU A 82 21.06 -1.31 -36.36
N LEU A 83 20.58 -2.33 -35.65
CA LEU A 83 19.22 -2.39 -35.12
C LEU A 83 19.11 -1.85 -33.70
N THR A 84 20.22 -1.59 -33.01
CA THR A 84 20.18 -1.03 -31.65
C THR A 84 19.74 0.42 -31.67
N ARG A 85 18.45 0.64 -31.49
CA ARG A 85 17.85 1.97 -31.40
C ARG A 85 17.07 2.14 -30.11
N GLY A 86 17.29 3.27 -29.44
CA GLY A 86 16.63 3.61 -28.18
C GLY A 86 15.86 4.92 -28.31
N ILE A 87 14.86 5.09 -27.46
CA ILE A 87 14.08 6.32 -27.34
C ILE A 87 14.16 6.82 -25.91
N SER A 88 14.13 8.14 -25.71
CA SER A 88 14.02 8.71 -24.36
C SER A 88 12.69 8.33 -23.73
N LEU A 89 12.69 7.89 -22.48
CA LEU A 89 11.44 7.57 -21.77
C LEU A 89 10.46 8.76 -21.77
N ARG A 90 10.97 9.98 -21.65
CA ARG A 90 10.16 11.21 -21.69
C ARG A 90 9.51 11.42 -23.05
N GLU A 91 10.26 11.23 -24.12
CA GLU A 91 9.76 11.33 -25.49
C GLU A 91 8.66 10.30 -25.77
N SER A 92 8.78 9.08 -25.22
CA SER A 92 7.72 8.06 -25.31
C SER A 92 6.40 8.48 -24.63
N LEU A 93 6.45 9.44 -23.70
CA LEU A 93 5.29 9.97 -22.97
C LEU A 93 4.73 11.27 -23.57
N HIS A 94 5.35 11.82 -24.62
CA HIS A 94 4.81 12.97 -25.34
C HIS A 94 3.43 12.64 -25.94
N ASN A 95 2.64 13.68 -26.20
CA ASN A 95 1.28 13.55 -26.74
C ASN A 95 0.40 12.62 -25.89
N PHE A 96 0.49 12.77 -24.56
CA PHE A 96 -0.18 11.92 -23.56
C PHE A 96 0.13 10.43 -23.76
N GLY A 97 1.39 10.12 -24.07
CA GLY A 97 1.88 8.78 -24.36
C GLY A 97 1.09 8.09 -25.47
N SER A 98 0.86 8.78 -26.60
CA SER A 98 0.17 8.19 -27.77
C SER A 98 0.80 6.86 -28.19
N LEU A 99 2.13 6.78 -28.15
CA LEU A 99 2.92 5.57 -28.40
C LEU A 99 2.44 4.36 -27.59
N TRP A 100 2.06 4.57 -26.33
CA TRP A 100 1.63 3.49 -25.43
C TRP A 100 0.16 3.10 -25.59
N ARG A 101 -0.66 3.96 -26.21
CA ARG A 101 -2.13 3.84 -26.26
C ARG A 101 -2.63 3.00 -27.42
N GLN A 102 -1.85 2.85 -28.48
CA GLN A 102 -2.22 2.12 -29.69
C GLN A 102 -1.26 0.96 -29.91
N SER A 103 -1.79 -0.23 -30.21
CA SER A 103 -0.98 -1.37 -30.62
C SER A 103 -0.42 -1.14 -32.03
N PRO A 104 0.83 -1.55 -32.33
CA PRO A 104 1.40 -1.44 -33.67
C PRO A 104 0.55 -2.10 -34.77
N THR A 105 -0.22 -3.12 -34.42
CA THR A 105 -1.13 -3.85 -35.31
C THR A 105 -2.29 -3.01 -35.84
N HIS A 106 -2.58 -1.86 -35.23
CA HIS A 106 -3.66 -0.97 -35.63
C HIS A 106 -3.16 0.33 -36.26
N MET A 107 -1.85 0.49 -36.38
CA MET A 107 -1.23 1.66 -37.00
C MET A 107 -1.01 1.41 -38.49
N ASP A 108 -1.12 2.45 -39.29
CA ASP A 108 -0.72 2.35 -40.69
C ASP A 108 0.82 2.31 -40.84
N ARG A 109 1.31 1.97 -42.03
CA ARG A 109 2.76 1.88 -42.29
C ARG A 109 3.47 3.23 -42.14
N GLU A 110 2.79 4.35 -42.34
CA GLU A 110 3.39 5.68 -42.23
C GLU A 110 3.60 6.06 -40.75
N GLU A 111 2.60 5.82 -39.91
CA GLU A 111 2.65 5.96 -38.46
C GLU A 111 3.74 5.06 -37.86
N GLN A 112 3.84 3.82 -38.33
CA GLN A 112 4.90 2.89 -37.92
C GLN A 112 6.30 3.42 -38.26
N ARG A 113 6.52 3.95 -39.48
CA ARG A 113 7.80 4.61 -39.85
C ARG A 113 8.08 5.84 -39.00
N LYS A 114 7.04 6.63 -38.70
CA LYS A 114 7.15 7.80 -37.84
C LYS A 114 7.61 7.40 -36.43
N LEU A 115 7.06 6.32 -35.85
CA LEU A 115 7.52 5.82 -34.54
C LEU A 115 8.97 5.34 -34.57
N TRP A 116 9.37 4.62 -35.63
CA TRP A 116 10.78 4.24 -35.81
C TRP A 116 11.72 5.45 -35.91
N SER A 117 11.27 6.54 -36.53
CA SER A 117 12.07 7.77 -36.64
C SER A 117 12.30 8.49 -35.30
N LEU A 118 11.47 8.21 -34.28
CA LEU A 118 11.65 8.76 -32.93
C LEU A 118 12.80 8.08 -32.17
N SER A 119 13.10 6.81 -32.47
CA SER A 119 14.25 6.13 -31.86
C SER A 119 15.55 6.56 -32.53
N ARG A 120 16.66 6.52 -31.79
CA ARG A 120 18.01 6.90 -32.25
C ARG A 120 18.97 5.72 -32.10
N PRO A 121 19.93 5.53 -33.02
CA PRO A 121 20.99 4.54 -32.83
C PRO A 121 21.69 4.73 -31.48
N THR A 122 21.81 3.65 -30.71
CA THR A 122 22.49 3.63 -29.42
C THR A 122 23.33 2.36 -29.31
N ARG A 123 24.34 2.36 -28.44
CA ARG A 123 25.14 1.16 -28.15
C ARG A 123 24.58 0.34 -27.00
N THR A 124 23.83 0.98 -26.11
CA THR A 124 23.33 0.37 -24.86
C THR A 124 22.01 1.01 -24.46
N PHE A 125 21.22 0.30 -23.66
CA PHE A 125 20.00 0.83 -23.06
C PHE A 125 20.17 0.98 -21.55
N ASN A 126 19.68 2.09 -20.99
CA ASN A 126 19.57 2.20 -19.54
C ASN A 126 18.48 1.27 -19.02
N THR A 127 17.39 1.13 -19.78
CA THR A 127 16.22 0.35 -19.37
C THR A 127 15.55 -0.29 -20.58
N PHE A 128 15.31 -1.60 -20.51
CA PHE A 128 14.41 -2.32 -21.40
C PHE A 128 13.02 -2.32 -20.79
N ILE A 129 12.02 -1.74 -21.47
CA ILE A 129 10.65 -1.69 -20.94
C ILE A 129 9.83 -2.83 -21.53
N SER A 130 9.72 -3.92 -20.77
CA SER A 130 8.88 -5.05 -21.11
C SER A 130 7.44 -4.84 -20.66
N HIS A 131 6.48 -5.17 -21.52
CA HIS A 131 5.07 -4.96 -21.25
C HIS A 131 4.16 -5.85 -22.13
N THR A 132 2.86 -5.80 -21.88
CA THR A 132 1.86 -6.47 -22.72
C THR A 132 0.88 -5.47 -23.35
N TRP A 133 0.62 -5.62 -24.65
CA TRP A 133 -0.37 -4.82 -25.38
C TRP A 133 -1.82 -5.08 -24.96
N ARG A 134 -2.09 -6.18 -24.25
CA ARG A 134 -3.42 -6.47 -23.67
C ARG A 134 -3.82 -5.51 -22.55
N THR A 135 -2.83 -4.90 -21.91
CA THR A 135 -3.08 -3.88 -20.90
C THR A 135 -3.33 -2.55 -21.57
N ALA A 136 -4.46 -1.91 -21.26
CA ALA A 136 -4.80 -0.59 -21.77
C ALA A 136 -3.67 0.42 -21.54
N GLY A 137 -3.23 1.07 -22.62
CA GLY A 137 -2.07 1.96 -22.62
C GLY A 137 -2.13 3.10 -21.62
N ARG A 138 -3.34 3.63 -21.33
CA ARG A 138 -3.54 4.71 -20.34
C ARG A 138 -2.95 4.39 -18.96
N TRP A 139 -2.97 3.12 -18.55
CA TRP A 139 -2.42 2.70 -17.26
C TRP A 139 -0.89 2.63 -17.28
N LYS A 140 -0.30 2.25 -18.43
CA LYS A 140 1.14 2.31 -18.66
C LYS A 140 1.61 3.77 -18.61
N VAL A 141 0.93 4.66 -19.33
CA VAL A 141 1.21 6.11 -19.33
C VAL A 141 1.14 6.67 -17.92
N LEU A 142 0.08 6.38 -17.17
CA LEU A 142 -0.07 6.85 -15.80
C LEU A 142 1.08 6.38 -14.89
N SER A 143 1.41 5.08 -14.96
CA SER A 143 2.49 4.48 -14.17
C SER A 143 3.85 5.14 -14.50
N LEU A 144 4.17 5.27 -15.78
CA LEU A 144 5.41 5.89 -16.25
C LEU A 144 5.48 7.40 -15.94
N LEU A 145 4.35 8.13 -16.02
CA LEU A 145 4.28 9.55 -15.63
C LEU A 145 4.63 9.73 -14.14
N PHE A 146 4.08 8.92 -13.25
CA PHE A 146 4.39 9.01 -11.82
C PHE A 146 5.85 8.63 -11.53
N GLN A 147 6.38 7.61 -12.18
CA GLN A 147 7.77 7.19 -12.00
C GLN A 147 8.77 8.26 -12.46
N THR A 148 8.48 8.95 -13.57
CA THR A 148 9.37 9.97 -14.13
C THR A 148 9.13 11.38 -13.59
N GLY A 149 7.89 11.70 -13.23
CA GLY A 149 7.42 13.06 -12.94
C GLY A 149 7.13 13.37 -11.47
N SER A 150 7.03 12.37 -10.59
CA SER A 150 6.62 12.61 -9.18
C SER A 150 7.53 13.58 -8.42
N HIS A 151 8.85 13.51 -8.62
CA HIS A 151 9.79 14.45 -8.00
C HIS A 151 9.57 15.89 -8.45
N PHE A 152 9.36 16.08 -9.75
CA PHE A 152 9.11 17.40 -10.32
C PHE A 152 7.75 17.94 -9.89
N ALA A 153 6.71 17.11 -9.94
CA ALA A 153 5.38 17.47 -9.46
C ALA A 153 5.42 17.91 -8.00
N LEU A 154 6.10 17.15 -7.15
CA LEU A 154 6.28 17.48 -5.74
C LEU A 154 7.01 18.81 -5.55
N ALA A 155 8.14 19.02 -6.24
CA ALA A 155 8.93 20.25 -6.11
C ALA A 155 8.15 21.49 -6.56
N CYS A 156 7.52 21.45 -7.74
CA CYS A 156 6.71 22.54 -8.26
C CYS A 156 5.52 22.84 -7.34
N SER A 157 4.81 21.83 -6.86
CA SER A 157 3.69 22.05 -5.96
C SER A 157 4.12 22.65 -4.63
N TRP A 158 5.22 22.20 -4.03
CA TRP A 158 5.74 22.81 -2.81
C TRP A 158 6.09 24.28 -2.99
N ILE A 159 6.78 24.62 -4.09
CA ILE A 159 7.14 26.01 -4.41
C ILE A 159 5.87 26.86 -4.58
N CYS A 160 4.89 26.39 -5.35
CA CYS A 160 3.66 27.13 -5.59
C CYS A 160 2.77 27.25 -4.35
N VAL A 161 2.67 26.21 -3.53
CA VAL A 161 1.96 26.26 -2.24
C VAL A 161 2.65 27.25 -1.30
N ALA A 162 3.98 27.20 -1.17
CA ALA A 162 4.72 28.14 -0.34
C ALA A 162 4.55 29.59 -0.81
N ALA A 163 4.64 29.84 -2.13
CA ALA A 163 4.39 31.15 -2.71
C ALA A 163 2.96 31.63 -2.41
N THR A 164 1.97 30.75 -2.55
CA THR A 164 0.56 31.07 -2.26
C THR A 164 0.36 31.41 -0.79
N VAL A 165 0.97 30.66 0.14
CA VAL A 165 0.94 30.94 1.58
C VAL A 165 1.55 32.31 1.88
N VAL A 166 2.69 32.66 1.27
CA VAL A 166 3.32 33.98 1.44
C VAL A 166 2.42 35.09 0.91
N LEU A 167 1.85 34.93 -0.29
CA LEU A 167 0.97 35.94 -0.90
C LEU A 167 -0.35 36.11 -0.14
N SER A 168 -0.94 35.03 0.38
CA SER A 168 -2.12 35.08 1.26
C SER A 168 -1.78 35.74 2.60
N SER A 169 -0.64 35.42 3.19
CA SER A 169 -0.16 36.02 4.45
C SER A 169 0.12 37.52 4.31
N ALA A 170 0.56 37.96 3.13
CA ALA A 170 0.74 39.37 2.78
C ALA A 170 -0.56 40.08 2.38
N GLN A 171 -1.71 39.39 2.42
CA GLN A 171 -3.02 39.89 1.98
C GLN A 171 -3.05 40.37 0.52
N ILE A 172 -2.16 39.86 -0.33
CA ILE A 172 -2.14 40.15 -1.77
C ILE A 172 -3.20 39.30 -2.49
N LEU A 173 -3.36 38.03 -2.07
CA LEU A 173 -4.42 37.17 -2.59
C LEU A 173 -5.72 37.39 -1.82
N PRO A 174 -6.88 37.38 -2.51
CA PRO A 174 -8.17 37.56 -1.86
C PRO A 174 -8.47 36.39 -0.91
N MET A 175 -8.97 36.73 0.27
CA MET A 175 -9.41 35.80 1.31
C MET A 175 -10.88 36.04 1.65
N PRO A 176 -11.81 35.57 0.78
CA PRO A 176 -13.22 35.97 0.85
C PRO A 176 -14.01 35.30 1.98
N PHE A 177 -13.42 34.34 2.69
CA PHE A 177 -14.07 33.64 3.80
C PHE A 177 -13.49 34.09 5.15
N THR A 178 -14.18 33.72 6.23
CA THR A 178 -13.70 33.96 7.59
C THR A 178 -13.52 32.63 8.32
N TYR A 179 -12.46 32.56 9.11
CA TYR A 179 -12.15 31.45 10.01
C TYR A 179 -12.11 31.99 11.43
N TYR A 180 -12.95 31.47 12.31
CA TYR A 180 -12.91 31.84 13.73
C TYR A 180 -11.90 30.95 14.47
N SER A 181 -10.77 31.53 14.88
CA SER A 181 -9.79 30.83 15.71
C SER A 181 -10.33 30.63 17.11
N ASN A 182 -10.34 29.38 17.59
CA ASN A 182 -10.71 29.02 18.96
C ASN A 182 -9.49 28.65 19.81
N LEU A 183 -8.29 29.09 19.44
CA LEU A 183 -7.09 28.82 20.21
C LEU A 183 -7.14 29.61 21.52
N PRO A 184 -6.79 29.01 22.68
CA PRO A 184 -6.86 29.69 23.98
C PRO A 184 -6.12 31.04 24.02
N GLU A 185 -4.98 31.13 23.32
CA GLU A 185 -4.15 32.32 23.27
C GLU A 185 -4.57 33.32 22.18
N PHE A 186 -5.47 32.94 21.26
CA PHE A 186 -5.88 33.78 20.14
C PHE A 186 -7.29 33.43 19.63
N GLN A 187 -8.26 34.25 20.03
CA GLN A 187 -9.65 34.17 19.60
C GLN A 187 -10.02 35.39 18.75
N ALA A 188 -10.02 35.20 17.44
CA ALA A 188 -10.33 36.26 16.48
C ALA A 188 -10.87 35.68 15.16
N GLU A 189 -11.64 36.50 14.45
CA GLU A 189 -12.00 36.25 13.05
C GLU A 189 -10.77 36.51 12.17
N CYS A 190 -10.36 35.49 11.45
CA CYS A 190 -9.24 35.52 10.53
C CYS A 190 -9.75 35.46 9.09
N PRO A 191 -9.19 36.24 8.14
CA PRO A 191 -9.49 36.05 6.73
C PRO A 191 -8.98 34.69 6.25
N PHE A 192 -9.76 34.01 5.40
CA PHE A 192 -9.55 32.60 5.04
C PHE A 192 -9.75 32.35 3.53
N ALA A 193 -8.92 31.47 2.94
CA ALA A 193 -9.01 31.08 1.53
C ALA A 193 -8.54 29.64 1.27
N PRO A 194 -9.12 28.95 0.27
CA PRO A 194 -8.67 27.63 -0.15
C PRO A 194 -7.48 27.68 -1.12
N SER A 195 -6.85 28.85 -1.35
CA SER A 195 -5.88 29.05 -2.41
C SER A 195 -4.67 28.10 -2.33
N PRO A 196 -3.99 27.92 -1.18
CA PRO A 196 -2.91 26.91 -1.07
C PRO A 196 -3.34 25.50 -1.47
N LEU A 197 -4.53 25.06 -1.06
CA LEU A 197 -5.10 23.75 -1.41
C LEU A 197 -5.37 23.62 -2.91
N ALA A 198 -6.05 24.60 -3.51
CA ALA A 198 -6.38 24.59 -4.94
C ALA A 198 -5.13 24.66 -5.81
N VAL A 199 -4.19 25.54 -5.48
CA VAL A 199 -2.91 25.68 -6.19
C VAL A 199 -2.09 24.40 -6.05
N GLY A 200 -2.04 23.78 -4.87
CA GLY A 200 -1.37 22.49 -4.66
C GLY A 200 -1.85 21.42 -5.64
N LEU A 201 -3.17 21.20 -5.72
CA LEU A 201 -3.77 20.20 -6.60
C LEU A 201 -3.48 20.49 -8.07
N LEU A 202 -3.77 21.72 -8.52
CA LEU A 202 -3.60 22.12 -9.91
C LEU A 202 -2.14 22.02 -10.34
N THR A 203 -1.22 22.49 -9.51
CA THR A 203 0.22 22.44 -9.82
C THR A 203 0.74 21.01 -9.81
N SER A 204 0.24 20.12 -8.94
CA SER A 204 0.65 18.71 -8.93
C SER A 204 0.25 18.02 -10.24
N ILE A 205 -0.97 18.24 -10.70
CA ILE A 205 -1.47 17.68 -11.97
C ILE A 205 -0.71 18.28 -13.16
N ILE A 206 -0.61 19.61 -13.25
CA ILE A 206 0.06 20.29 -14.36
C ILE A 206 1.54 19.90 -14.41
N ALA A 207 2.24 19.89 -13.29
CA ALA A 207 3.65 19.54 -13.25
C ALA A 207 3.88 18.06 -13.59
N LEU A 208 3.00 17.15 -13.15
CA LEU A 208 3.06 15.74 -13.56
C LEU A 208 2.85 15.57 -15.08
N LEU A 209 1.90 16.30 -15.67
CA LEU A 209 1.66 16.27 -17.12
C LEU A 209 2.74 16.99 -17.93
N ALA A 210 3.40 17.99 -17.35
CA ALA A 210 4.49 18.73 -17.96
C ALA A 210 5.85 18.00 -17.84
N SER A 211 5.99 17.03 -16.95
CA SER A 211 7.27 16.36 -16.69
C SER A 211 7.91 15.69 -17.92
N PRO A 212 7.16 15.11 -18.88
CA PRO A 212 7.75 14.58 -20.12
C PRO A 212 8.38 15.66 -21.02
N TYR A 213 7.96 16.92 -20.87
CA TYR A 213 8.41 18.04 -21.70
C TYR A 213 9.59 18.80 -21.09
N LEU A 214 10.04 18.40 -19.89
CA LEU A 214 11.17 19.04 -19.26
C LEU A 214 12.47 18.73 -19.99
N PRO A 215 13.41 19.70 -20.07
CA PRO A 215 14.74 19.46 -20.60
C PRO A 215 15.40 18.28 -19.91
N GLU A 216 16.16 17.50 -20.67
CA GLU A 216 16.91 16.33 -20.18
C GLU A 216 17.84 16.69 -19.01
N ARG A 217 18.32 17.94 -18.94
CA ARG A 217 19.15 18.48 -17.84
C ARG A 217 18.48 18.41 -16.46
N CYS A 218 17.15 18.34 -16.40
CA CYS A 218 16.39 18.26 -15.15
C CYS A 218 16.21 16.82 -14.65
N GLY A 219 16.78 15.81 -15.31
CA GLY A 219 16.72 14.42 -14.90
C GLY A 219 17.94 13.63 -15.39
N ARG A 220 17.94 12.32 -15.12
CA ARG A 220 18.84 11.42 -15.84
C ARG A 220 18.19 11.12 -17.19
N GLU A 221 18.95 11.29 -18.26
CA GLU A 221 18.54 10.75 -19.56
C GLU A 221 18.44 9.23 -19.41
N THR A 222 17.26 8.70 -19.72
CA THR A 222 17.00 7.26 -19.71
C THR A 222 16.69 6.87 -21.14
N THR A 223 17.72 6.44 -21.86
CA THR A 223 17.56 5.78 -23.15
C THR A 223 16.94 4.42 -22.91
N CYS A 224 15.74 4.22 -23.44
CA CYS A 224 14.96 3.01 -23.25
C CYS A 224 14.81 2.23 -24.55
N PHE A 225 14.77 0.91 -24.43
CA PHE A 225 14.24 0.05 -25.48
C PHE A 225 12.73 -0.09 -25.29
N ILE A 226 11.97 0.23 -26.34
CA ILE A 226 10.52 0.03 -26.39
C ILE A 226 10.20 -0.58 -27.75
N ASP A 227 9.70 -1.82 -27.76
CA ASP A 227 9.45 -2.65 -28.96
C ASP A 227 8.89 -1.86 -30.17
N VAL A 228 7.81 -1.09 -29.97
CA VAL A 228 7.12 -0.38 -31.05
C VAL A 228 7.92 0.75 -31.69
N ALA A 229 8.87 1.36 -30.98
CA ALA A 229 9.71 2.44 -31.50
C ALA A 229 11.15 1.98 -31.83
N SER A 230 11.63 0.97 -31.11
CA SER A 230 12.98 0.41 -31.20
C SER A 230 13.11 -0.74 -32.19
N ILE A 231 12.01 -1.27 -32.72
CA ILE A 231 11.96 -2.23 -33.85
C ILE A 231 11.20 -1.57 -35.00
N ASN A 232 11.72 -1.67 -36.23
CA ASN A 232 11.08 -1.07 -37.40
C ASN A 232 9.80 -1.86 -37.72
N GLN A 233 8.63 -1.32 -37.35
CA GLN A 233 7.35 -1.99 -37.55
C GLN A 233 6.87 -1.97 -39.01
N ALA A 234 7.44 -1.11 -39.86
CA ALA A 234 6.99 -0.88 -41.23
C ALA A 234 7.73 -1.69 -42.29
N ASP A 235 9.00 -2.04 -42.02
CA ASP A 235 9.82 -2.89 -42.88
C ASP A 235 9.80 -4.33 -42.33
N PRO A 236 9.21 -5.31 -43.04
CA PRO A 236 9.04 -6.66 -42.54
C PRO A 236 10.38 -7.36 -42.25
N VAL A 237 11.44 -7.07 -43.02
CA VAL A 237 12.76 -7.71 -42.85
C VAL A 237 13.44 -7.16 -41.60
N LEU A 238 13.40 -5.84 -41.40
CA LEU A 238 13.95 -5.22 -40.19
C LEU A 238 13.11 -5.53 -38.95
N MET A 239 11.78 -5.65 -39.09
CA MET A 239 10.88 -6.09 -38.04
C MET A 239 11.26 -7.50 -37.58
N GLU A 240 11.40 -8.43 -38.52
CA GLU A 240 11.78 -9.81 -38.26
C GLU A 240 13.15 -9.89 -37.57
N ARG A 241 14.17 -9.20 -38.11
CA ARG A 241 15.50 -9.14 -37.49
C ARG A 241 15.46 -8.56 -36.07
N GLY A 242 14.63 -7.54 -35.84
CA GLY A 242 14.47 -6.93 -34.52
C GLY A 242 13.77 -7.85 -33.52
N VAL A 243 12.66 -8.50 -33.91
CA VAL A 243 11.90 -9.41 -33.05
C VAL A 243 12.75 -10.62 -32.64
N TYR A 244 13.42 -11.26 -33.61
CA TYR A 244 14.27 -12.41 -33.32
C TYR A 244 15.67 -12.04 -32.79
N GLY A 245 15.99 -10.74 -32.75
CA GLY A 245 17.18 -10.16 -32.12
C GLY A 245 16.96 -9.64 -30.69
N ILE A 246 15.78 -9.84 -30.10
CA ILE A 246 15.42 -9.27 -28.79
C ILE A 246 16.35 -9.70 -27.64
N GLY A 247 16.89 -10.93 -27.71
CA GLY A 247 17.86 -11.43 -26.73
C GLY A 247 19.13 -10.58 -26.66
N GLY A 248 19.56 -10.07 -27.81
CA GLY A 248 20.66 -9.12 -27.87
C GLY A 248 20.31 -7.78 -27.22
N PHE A 249 19.13 -7.21 -27.51
CA PHE A 249 18.73 -5.95 -26.88
C PHE A 249 18.69 -6.05 -25.35
N LEU A 250 18.26 -7.21 -24.82
CA LEU A 250 18.29 -7.50 -23.39
C LEU A 250 19.73 -7.58 -22.84
N GLN A 251 20.66 -8.15 -23.59
CA GLN A 251 22.08 -8.23 -23.21
C GLN A 251 22.71 -6.85 -23.00
N VAL A 252 22.42 -5.89 -23.89
CA VAL A 252 22.96 -4.52 -23.82
C VAL A 252 22.11 -3.57 -22.98
N SER A 253 21.11 -4.08 -22.26
CA SER A 253 20.26 -3.32 -21.34
C SER A 253 20.74 -3.43 -19.90
N GLY A 254 20.93 -2.30 -19.21
CA GLY A 254 21.36 -2.29 -17.79
C GLY A 254 20.28 -2.71 -16.79
N GLU A 255 19.00 -2.50 -17.14
CA GLU A 255 17.84 -2.85 -16.32
C GLU A 255 16.71 -3.37 -17.21
N LEU A 256 16.03 -4.44 -16.78
CA LEU A 256 14.75 -4.88 -17.34
C LEU A 256 13.63 -4.38 -16.43
N GLN A 257 12.87 -3.41 -16.92
CA GLN A 257 11.69 -2.89 -16.25
C GLN A 257 10.43 -3.54 -16.83
N VAL A 258 9.70 -4.27 -15.99
CA VAL A 258 8.44 -4.93 -16.35
C VAL A 258 7.26 -4.10 -15.88
N LEU A 259 6.44 -3.63 -16.82
CA LEU A 259 5.13 -3.04 -16.53
C LEU A 259 4.14 -4.18 -16.23
N TRP A 260 4.11 -4.60 -14.98
CA TRP A 260 3.50 -5.86 -14.58
C TRP A 260 1.98 -5.75 -14.44
N SER A 261 1.26 -6.62 -15.13
CA SER A 261 -0.21 -6.72 -15.15
C SER A 261 -0.67 -8.17 -15.21
N GLY A 262 -1.96 -8.42 -14.98
CA GLY A 262 -2.55 -9.78 -14.97
C GLY A 262 -2.20 -10.61 -16.21
N ALA A 263 -2.32 -10.02 -17.39
CA ALA A 263 -2.08 -10.71 -18.66
C ALA A 263 -0.60 -10.75 -19.09
N TYR A 264 0.34 -10.30 -18.24
CA TYR A 264 1.76 -10.26 -18.59
C TYR A 264 2.38 -11.67 -18.57
N LEU A 265 2.25 -12.39 -17.45
CA LEU A 265 2.84 -13.72 -17.29
C LEU A 265 2.15 -14.80 -18.13
N SER A 266 0.93 -14.54 -18.59
CA SER A 266 0.22 -15.42 -19.53
C SER A 266 0.78 -15.38 -20.94
N ARG A 267 1.71 -14.46 -21.28
CA ARG A 267 2.28 -14.32 -22.63
C ARG A 267 3.68 -14.94 -22.71
N LEU A 268 3.86 -15.80 -23.71
CA LEU A 268 5.11 -16.54 -23.92
C LEU A 268 6.31 -15.61 -24.19
N TRP A 269 6.15 -14.58 -25.02
CA TRP A 269 7.19 -13.58 -25.27
C TRP A 269 7.62 -12.83 -24.00
N CYS A 270 6.66 -12.41 -23.16
CA CYS A 270 6.95 -11.66 -21.94
C CYS A 270 7.76 -12.49 -20.92
N ILE A 271 7.41 -13.77 -20.72
CA ILE A 271 8.20 -14.64 -19.83
C ILE A 271 9.56 -15.00 -20.44
N PHE A 272 9.63 -15.15 -21.77
CA PHE A 272 10.90 -15.34 -22.48
C PHE A 272 11.84 -14.16 -22.28
N GLU A 273 11.36 -12.91 -22.32
CA GLU A 273 12.19 -11.73 -22.06
C GLU A 273 12.81 -11.74 -20.66
N LEU A 274 12.04 -12.14 -19.63
CA LEU A 274 12.56 -12.30 -18.27
C LEU A 274 13.67 -13.36 -18.20
N ALA A 275 13.44 -14.49 -18.87
CA ALA A 275 14.37 -15.60 -18.92
C ALA A 275 15.66 -15.23 -19.67
N ALA A 276 15.51 -14.66 -20.86
CA ALA A 276 16.57 -14.24 -21.74
C ALA A 276 17.43 -13.17 -21.05
N PHE A 277 16.81 -12.20 -20.38
CA PHE A 277 17.53 -11.16 -19.65
C PHE A 277 18.41 -11.72 -18.54
N ARG A 278 17.95 -12.71 -17.76
CA ARG A 278 18.79 -13.29 -16.71
C ARG A 278 19.97 -14.09 -17.29
N ILE A 279 19.76 -14.77 -18.42
CA ILE A 279 20.81 -15.53 -19.10
C ILE A 279 21.84 -14.58 -19.72
N SER A 280 21.39 -13.54 -20.42
CA SER A 280 22.26 -12.62 -21.15
C SER A 280 22.88 -11.53 -20.27
N ASN A 281 22.23 -11.18 -19.17
CA ASN A 281 22.70 -10.20 -18.19
C ASN A 281 22.45 -10.68 -16.74
N PRO A 282 23.26 -11.62 -16.21
CA PRO A 282 23.08 -12.18 -14.87
C PRO A 282 23.12 -11.12 -13.75
N SER A 283 23.96 -10.09 -13.92
CA SER A 283 24.09 -8.94 -13.01
C SER A 283 23.03 -7.86 -13.20
N GLY A 284 22.26 -7.94 -14.29
CA GLY A 284 21.24 -6.97 -14.65
C GLY A 284 20.14 -6.91 -13.61
N ARG A 285 19.58 -5.71 -13.40
CA ARG A 285 18.49 -5.51 -12.45
C ARG A 285 17.14 -5.80 -13.14
N ILE A 286 16.31 -6.64 -12.53
CA ILE A 286 14.91 -6.78 -12.92
C ILE A 286 14.06 -5.94 -11.95
N ARG A 287 13.32 -4.97 -12.49
CA ARG A 287 12.37 -4.14 -11.74
C ARG A 287 10.95 -4.49 -12.16
N LEU A 288 10.17 -5.03 -11.23
CA LEU A 288 8.73 -5.19 -11.43
C LEU A 288 8.02 -3.92 -10.98
N THR A 289 7.27 -3.32 -11.90
CA THR A 289 6.42 -2.18 -11.58
C THR A 289 4.95 -2.51 -11.87
N PRO A 290 4.18 -2.88 -10.83
CA PRO A 290 2.76 -3.15 -10.98
C PRO A 290 2.01 -1.87 -11.37
N ILE A 291 1.41 -1.86 -12.56
CA ILE A 291 0.79 -0.67 -13.18
C ILE A 291 -0.38 -0.05 -12.38
N PHE A 292 -0.92 -0.79 -11.42
CA PHE A 292 -2.07 -0.38 -10.62
C PHE A 292 -1.68 0.43 -9.39
N ILE A 293 -0.41 0.41 -8.97
CA ILE A 293 0.05 1.15 -7.78
C ILE A 293 -0.14 2.66 -8.01
N GLU A 294 0.26 3.17 -9.17
CA GLU A 294 0.16 4.59 -9.46
C GLU A 294 -1.29 5.05 -9.72
N ALA A 295 -2.17 4.15 -10.18
CA ALA A 295 -3.60 4.41 -10.22
C ALA A 295 -4.19 4.56 -8.81
N GLY A 296 -3.81 3.66 -7.90
CA GLY A 296 -4.13 3.76 -6.48
C GLY A 296 -3.63 5.05 -5.84
N LEU A 297 -2.40 5.43 -6.15
CA LEU A 297 -1.78 6.66 -5.69
C LEU A 297 -2.56 7.90 -6.14
N LEU A 298 -2.93 7.98 -7.42
CA LEU A 298 -3.72 9.10 -7.95
C LEU A 298 -5.05 9.24 -7.21
N VAL A 299 -5.76 8.12 -6.99
CA VAL A 299 -7.02 8.12 -6.23
C VAL A 299 -6.81 8.64 -4.81
N ILE A 300 -5.77 8.18 -4.11
CA ILE A 300 -5.43 8.67 -2.76
C ILE A 300 -5.15 10.17 -2.78
N ILE A 301 -4.33 10.67 -3.71
CA ILE A 301 -3.98 12.09 -3.82
C ILE A 301 -5.24 12.95 -4.05
N LEU A 302 -6.05 12.61 -5.06
CA LEU A 302 -7.29 13.35 -5.34
C LEU A 302 -8.21 13.37 -4.12
N PHE A 303 -8.26 12.25 -3.40
CA PHE A 303 -9.08 12.11 -2.22
C PHE A 303 -8.56 12.89 -1.00
N THR A 304 -7.24 12.99 -0.78
CA THR A 304 -6.70 13.85 0.29
C THR A 304 -6.98 15.33 0.03
N TYR A 305 -6.94 15.78 -1.22
CA TYR A 305 -7.38 17.12 -1.60
C TYR A 305 -8.89 17.33 -1.39
N LEU A 306 -9.72 16.35 -1.72
CA LEU A 306 -11.16 16.41 -1.47
C LEU A 306 -11.46 16.54 0.04
N ILE A 307 -10.81 15.72 0.87
CA ILE A 307 -10.93 15.83 2.33
C ILE A 307 -10.51 17.23 2.80
N GLY A 308 -9.34 17.72 2.36
CA GLY A 308 -8.85 19.05 2.69
C GLY A 308 -9.83 20.16 2.29
N PHE A 309 -10.54 19.99 1.17
CA PHE A 309 -11.54 20.94 0.69
C PHE A 309 -12.80 20.91 1.55
N VAL A 310 -13.29 19.72 1.92
CA VAL A 310 -14.43 19.63 2.84
C VAL A 310 -14.08 20.21 4.21
N PHE A 311 -12.89 19.95 4.74
CA PHE A 311 -12.41 20.60 5.97
C PHE A 311 -12.43 22.12 5.84
N PHE A 312 -11.90 22.66 4.75
CA PHE A 312 -11.98 24.09 4.44
C PHE A 312 -13.43 24.61 4.51
N LEU A 313 -14.40 23.92 3.87
CA LEU A 313 -15.81 24.33 3.92
C LEU A 313 -16.35 24.32 5.35
N THR A 314 -16.02 23.31 6.15
CA THR A 314 -16.48 23.25 7.55
C THR A 314 -15.99 24.42 8.40
N PHE A 315 -14.78 24.90 8.14
CA PHE A 315 -14.22 26.07 8.81
C PHE A 315 -14.81 27.38 8.25
N ALA A 316 -14.91 27.51 6.93
CA ALA A 316 -15.42 28.71 6.26
C ALA A 316 -16.87 29.04 6.64
N PHE A 317 -17.70 28.02 6.89
CA PHE A 317 -19.10 28.20 7.29
C PHE A 317 -19.35 28.15 8.80
N ASN A 318 -18.30 28.08 9.62
CA ASN A 318 -18.38 28.07 11.09
C ASN A 318 -19.44 27.09 11.64
N PHE A 319 -19.49 25.87 11.10
CA PHE A 319 -20.47 24.88 11.59
C PHE A 319 -20.28 24.63 13.09
N HIS A 320 -21.41 24.54 13.80
CA HIS A 320 -21.49 24.18 15.23
C HIS A 320 -20.77 22.84 15.47
N SER A 321 -20.23 22.63 16.67
CA SER A 321 -19.37 21.47 17.00
C SER A 321 -19.97 20.11 16.61
N GLY A 322 -21.26 19.87 16.87
CA GLY A 322 -21.93 18.62 16.48
C GLY A 322 -22.04 18.43 14.96
N LEU A 323 -22.41 19.50 14.24
CA LEU A 323 -22.48 19.47 12.77
C LEU A 323 -21.09 19.31 12.15
N ARG A 324 -20.05 19.90 12.76
CA ARG A 324 -18.67 19.78 12.32
C ARG A 324 -18.19 18.32 12.36
N LEU A 325 -18.44 17.61 13.46
CA LEU A 325 -18.09 16.18 13.58
C LEU A 325 -18.83 15.34 12.53
N ALA A 326 -20.13 15.61 12.32
CA ALA A 326 -20.90 14.92 11.28
C ALA A 326 -20.34 15.19 9.87
N CYS A 327 -19.99 16.45 9.57
CA CYS A 327 -19.34 16.81 8.31
C CYS A 327 -17.98 16.12 8.15
N TRP A 328 -17.18 15.98 9.22
CA TRP A 328 -15.90 15.26 9.17
C TRP A 328 -16.09 13.78 8.89
N GLY A 329 -17.02 13.13 9.60
CA GLY A 329 -17.38 11.73 9.33
C GLY A 329 -17.82 11.53 7.88
N LEU A 330 -18.65 12.44 7.35
CA LEU A 330 -19.10 12.41 5.96
C LEU A 330 -17.94 12.65 4.98
N ALA A 331 -17.08 13.63 5.25
CA ALA A 331 -15.92 13.99 4.41
C ALA A 331 -14.95 12.83 4.24
N ILE A 332 -14.70 12.11 5.34
CA ILE A 332 -13.75 11.02 5.38
C ILE A 332 -14.39 9.71 4.92
N SER A 333 -15.72 9.56 4.95
CA SER A 333 -16.42 8.32 4.58
C SER A 333 -16.03 7.72 3.21
N PRO A 334 -15.73 8.48 2.14
CA PRO A 334 -15.32 7.87 0.87
C PRO A 334 -13.92 7.24 0.93
N SER A 335 -13.15 7.47 2.01
CA SER A 335 -11.88 6.77 2.26
C SER A 335 -12.09 5.26 2.44
N ILE A 336 -13.29 4.82 2.83
CA ILE A 336 -13.63 3.40 2.88
C ILE A 336 -13.50 2.79 1.47
N ALA A 337 -13.96 3.50 0.44
CA ALA A 337 -13.82 3.07 -0.94
C ALA A 337 -12.34 3.06 -1.36
N VAL A 338 -11.55 4.04 -0.92
CA VAL A 338 -10.09 4.08 -1.18
C VAL A 338 -9.37 2.90 -0.52
N VAL A 339 -9.66 2.61 0.75
CA VAL A 339 -9.10 1.45 1.48
C VAL A 339 -9.52 0.14 0.80
N HIS A 340 -10.78 0.02 0.38
CA HIS A 340 -11.25 -1.13 -0.36
C HIS A 340 -10.53 -1.29 -1.70
N PHE A 341 -10.38 -0.21 -2.46
CA PHE A 341 -9.64 -0.18 -3.70
C PHE A 341 -8.17 -0.58 -3.52
N MET A 342 -7.49 -0.07 -2.48
CA MET A 342 -6.13 -0.49 -2.14
C MET A 342 -6.05 -1.99 -1.85
N ARG A 343 -7.00 -2.54 -1.09
CA ARG A 343 -7.06 -4.00 -0.82
C ARG A 343 -7.24 -4.82 -2.09
N LEU A 344 -8.09 -4.37 -3.02
CA LEU A 344 -8.27 -5.02 -4.32
C LEU A 344 -6.96 -5.01 -5.12
N HIS A 345 -6.23 -3.91 -5.12
CA HIS A 345 -4.93 -3.82 -5.78
C HIS A 345 -3.88 -4.72 -5.17
N VAL A 346 -3.80 -4.77 -3.85
CA VAL A 346 -2.88 -5.69 -3.18
C VAL A 346 -3.28 -7.15 -3.41
N ARG A 347 -4.57 -7.45 -3.51
CA ARG A 347 -5.04 -8.78 -3.93
C ARG A 347 -4.56 -9.13 -5.34
N THR A 348 -4.67 -8.20 -6.29
CA THR A 348 -4.12 -8.39 -7.65
C THR A 348 -2.61 -8.64 -7.60
N LYS A 349 -1.87 -7.92 -6.75
CA LYS A 349 -0.45 -8.19 -6.51
C LYS A 349 -0.20 -9.63 -6.03
N HIS A 350 -0.91 -10.08 -5.00
CA HIS A 350 -0.74 -11.45 -4.50
C HIS A 350 -1.14 -12.49 -5.53
N ARG A 351 -2.19 -12.24 -6.32
CA ARG A 351 -2.58 -13.11 -7.42
C ARG A 351 -1.45 -13.24 -8.44
N LEU A 352 -0.87 -12.12 -8.85
CA LEU A 352 0.27 -12.10 -9.77
C LEU A 352 1.48 -12.88 -9.24
N VAL A 353 1.77 -12.75 -7.94
CA VAL A 353 2.82 -13.55 -7.28
C VAL A 353 2.46 -15.04 -7.26
N SER A 354 1.20 -15.38 -7.01
CA SER A 354 0.75 -16.79 -7.01
C SER A 354 0.70 -17.40 -8.42
N GLU A 355 0.52 -16.58 -9.46
CA GLU A 355 0.61 -17.04 -10.85
C GLU A 355 2.04 -17.48 -11.19
N LEU A 356 3.07 -16.92 -10.53
CA LEU A 356 4.44 -17.44 -10.64
C LEU A 356 4.61 -18.80 -9.95
N ASP A 357 3.87 -19.09 -8.87
CA ASP A 357 3.92 -20.39 -8.17
C ASP A 357 3.37 -21.52 -9.06
N CYS A 358 2.29 -21.22 -9.78
CA CYS A 358 1.60 -22.17 -10.65
C CYS A 358 2.01 -22.05 -12.13
N PHE A 359 3.02 -21.22 -12.46
CA PHE A 359 3.41 -20.94 -13.83
C PHE A 359 3.71 -22.22 -14.61
N ASP A 360 3.19 -22.37 -15.82
CA ASP A 360 3.47 -23.50 -16.69
C ASP A 360 3.73 -22.98 -18.11
N LEU A 361 4.88 -23.37 -18.68
CA LEU A 361 5.30 -22.92 -20.01
C LEU A 361 4.31 -23.36 -21.10
N ASP A 362 3.73 -24.55 -20.98
CA ASP A 362 2.82 -25.05 -22.01
C ASP A 362 1.49 -24.28 -22.04
N GLN A 363 1.09 -23.70 -20.90
CA GLN A 363 -0.11 -22.85 -20.77
C GLN A 363 0.13 -21.40 -21.20
N ALA A 364 1.39 -20.99 -21.41
CA ALA A 364 1.69 -19.64 -21.87
C ALA A 364 1.14 -19.42 -23.28
N GLN A 365 0.43 -18.32 -23.49
CA GLN A 365 -0.23 -17.99 -24.75
C GLN A 365 0.77 -17.37 -25.73
N CYS A 366 0.69 -17.81 -26.99
CA CYS A 366 1.45 -17.28 -28.12
C CYS A 366 0.49 -17.05 -29.28
N SER A 367 0.64 -15.94 -30.01
CA SER A 367 -0.21 -15.63 -31.18
C SER A 367 0.22 -16.37 -32.44
N SER A 368 1.46 -16.86 -32.48
CA SER A 368 2.05 -17.56 -33.62
C SER A 368 2.67 -18.87 -33.15
N ASP A 369 2.32 -19.98 -33.81
CA ASP A 369 2.91 -21.29 -33.52
C ASP A 369 4.39 -21.33 -33.89
N PHE A 370 4.79 -20.61 -34.93
CA PHE A 370 6.18 -20.44 -35.27
C PHE A 370 6.93 -19.79 -34.09
N ASP A 371 6.42 -18.66 -33.57
CA ASP A 371 7.06 -17.96 -32.45
C ASP A 371 7.14 -18.85 -31.22
N ARG A 372 6.10 -19.66 -30.98
CA ARG A 372 6.12 -20.65 -29.89
C ARG A 372 7.27 -21.63 -30.08
N GLN A 373 7.42 -22.22 -31.26
CA GLN A 373 8.51 -23.17 -31.54
C GLN A 373 9.87 -22.50 -31.38
N PHE A 374 10.04 -21.29 -31.89
CA PHE A 374 11.28 -20.51 -31.76
C PHE A 374 11.63 -20.25 -30.29
N ILE A 375 10.69 -19.67 -29.52
CA ILE A 375 10.89 -19.32 -28.12
C ILE A 375 11.16 -20.57 -27.28
N VAL A 376 10.36 -21.63 -27.47
CA VAL A 376 10.52 -22.88 -26.72
C VAL A 376 11.86 -23.53 -27.04
N SER A 377 12.32 -23.48 -28.29
CA SER A 377 13.64 -24.00 -28.66
C SER A 377 14.76 -23.23 -27.96
N GLY A 378 14.66 -21.89 -27.92
CA GLY A 378 15.60 -21.05 -27.17
C GLY A 378 15.59 -21.33 -25.66
N ILE A 379 14.40 -21.54 -25.08
CA ILE A 379 14.25 -21.93 -23.67
C ILE A 379 14.90 -23.28 -23.39
N ILE A 380 14.63 -24.30 -24.21
CA ILE A 380 15.24 -25.64 -24.08
C ILE A 380 16.75 -25.53 -24.21
N HIS A 381 17.24 -24.70 -25.12
CA HIS A 381 18.67 -24.50 -25.30
C HIS A 381 19.34 -23.88 -24.04
N TRP A 382 18.74 -22.83 -23.45
CA TRP A 382 19.33 -22.15 -22.30
C TRP A 382 19.15 -22.89 -20.96
N TYR A 383 18.01 -23.56 -20.77
CA TYR A 383 17.64 -24.20 -19.51
C TYR A 383 17.70 -25.73 -19.55
N GLY A 384 18.01 -26.32 -20.71
CA GLY A 384 18.09 -27.77 -20.93
C GLY A 384 16.73 -28.43 -21.21
N SER A 385 15.65 -27.96 -20.58
CA SER A 385 14.29 -28.48 -20.83
C SER A 385 13.19 -27.46 -20.46
N LYS A 386 11.95 -27.73 -20.89
CA LYS A 386 10.77 -26.93 -20.51
C LYS A 386 10.49 -26.98 -19.01
N GLU A 387 10.71 -28.14 -18.40
CA GLU A 387 10.49 -28.40 -16.99
C GLU A 387 11.53 -27.67 -16.13
N ALA A 388 12.80 -27.70 -16.56
CA ALA A 388 13.87 -26.95 -15.91
C ALA A 388 13.60 -25.44 -15.94
N PHE A 389 13.12 -24.93 -17.08
CA PHE A 389 12.68 -23.53 -17.18
C PHE A 389 11.51 -23.21 -16.26
N THR A 390 10.48 -24.06 -16.25
CA THR A 390 9.31 -23.89 -15.39
C THR A 390 9.72 -23.90 -13.90
N ALA A 391 10.62 -24.81 -13.50
CA ALA A 391 11.18 -24.85 -12.17
C ALA A 391 12.00 -23.59 -11.84
N TYR A 392 12.76 -23.06 -12.80
CA TYR A 392 13.49 -21.81 -12.65
C TYR A 392 12.54 -20.61 -12.41
N VAL A 393 11.45 -20.51 -13.19
CA VAL A 393 10.44 -19.45 -13.04
C VAL A 393 9.77 -19.52 -11.67
N ARG A 394 9.34 -20.72 -11.26
CA ARG A 394 8.67 -20.97 -9.97
C ARG A 394 9.59 -20.77 -8.75
N GLY A 395 10.89 -21.01 -8.91
CA GLY A 395 11.87 -20.99 -7.81
C GLY A 395 12.74 -19.72 -7.79
N PRO A 396 13.95 -19.75 -8.38
CA PRO A 396 14.90 -18.63 -8.37
C PRO A 396 14.32 -17.30 -8.84
N LEU A 397 13.68 -17.27 -10.02
CA LEU A 397 13.15 -16.03 -10.59
C LEU A 397 12.09 -15.44 -9.67
N ARG A 398 11.08 -16.23 -9.28
CA ARG A 398 10.05 -15.80 -8.33
C ARG A 398 10.66 -15.23 -7.04
N SER A 399 11.65 -15.90 -6.47
CA SER A 399 12.31 -15.45 -5.23
C SER A 399 12.98 -14.09 -5.39
N GLU A 400 13.58 -13.85 -6.55
CA GLU A 400 14.16 -12.55 -6.88
C GLU A 400 13.09 -11.46 -7.07
N LEU A 401 12.04 -11.78 -7.83
CA LEU A 401 10.90 -10.89 -8.06
C LEU A 401 10.17 -10.55 -6.73
N LEU A 402 10.15 -11.47 -5.77
CA LEU A 402 9.62 -11.25 -4.43
C LEU A 402 10.52 -10.34 -3.59
N LYS A 403 11.84 -10.47 -3.71
CA LYS A 403 12.80 -9.56 -3.05
C LYS A 403 12.65 -8.13 -3.56
N SER A 404 12.41 -7.94 -4.86
CA SER A 404 12.22 -6.62 -5.46
C SER A 404 10.82 -6.04 -5.23
N SER A 405 9.80 -6.88 -5.03
CA SER A 405 8.40 -6.46 -4.83
C SER A 405 7.97 -6.30 -3.35
N GLY A 406 8.90 -6.44 -2.39
CA GLY A 406 8.64 -6.26 -0.96
C GLY A 406 7.93 -4.94 -0.65
N MET A 407 6.77 -5.00 0.02
CA MET A 407 5.84 -3.88 0.11
C MET A 407 5.96 -2.89 1.30
N PRO A 408 7.05 -2.76 2.08
CA PRO A 408 7.11 -1.61 3.00
C PRO A 408 7.51 -0.30 2.30
N ASN A 409 8.08 -0.34 1.10
CA ASN A 409 8.82 0.80 0.56
C ASN A 409 8.14 1.43 -0.66
N MET A 410 6.97 2.06 -0.44
CA MET A 410 6.53 3.06 -1.41
C MET A 410 7.60 4.15 -1.53
N PRO A 411 7.94 4.61 -2.75
CA PRO A 411 8.88 5.71 -2.94
C PRO A 411 8.49 6.92 -2.07
N LEU A 412 9.46 7.52 -1.38
CA LEU A 412 9.22 8.71 -0.56
C LEU A 412 8.47 9.83 -1.33
N PRO A 413 8.77 10.13 -2.61
CA PRO A 413 8.00 11.13 -3.35
C PRO A 413 6.50 10.83 -3.44
N TYR A 414 6.10 9.56 -3.52
CA TYR A 414 4.69 9.17 -3.57
C TYR A 414 4.01 9.46 -2.23
N LEU A 415 4.66 9.10 -1.13
CA LEU A 415 4.21 9.42 0.21
C LEU A 415 4.10 10.94 0.41
N LEU A 416 5.09 11.71 -0.05
CA LEU A 416 5.09 13.16 0.06
C LEU A 416 3.99 13.82 -0.80
N LEU A 417 3.66 13.27 -1.97
CA LEU A 417 2.53 13.72 -2.78
C LEU A 417 1.18 13.41 -2.12
N ILE A 418 1.04 12.26 -1.44
CA ILE A 418 -0.17 11.91 -0.68
C ILE A 418 -0.42 12.94 0.44
N ILE A 419 0.60 13.24 1.24
CA ILE A 419 0.47 14.16 2.38
C ILE A 419 0.35 15.64 1.96
N LEU A 420 0.77 15.98 0.74
CA LEU A 420 0.75 17.36 0.24
C LEU A 420 -0.67 17.97 0.30
N GLY A 421 -1.71 17.19 0.01
CA GLY A 421 -3.10 17.65 0.12
C GLY A 421 -3.47 18.07 1.55
N ALA A 422 -3.13 17.24 2.53
CA ALA A 422 -3.36 17.53 3.95
C ALA A 422 -2.51 18.73 4.42
N MET A 423 -1.21 18.74 4.10
CA MET A 423 -0.33 19.87 4.43
C MET A 423 -0.79 21.18 3.80
N SER A 424 -1.30 21.17 2.57
CA SER A 424 -1.85 22.37 1.92
C SER A 424 -3.06 22.91 2.67
N SER A 425 -3.91 22.03 3.22
CA SER A 425 -5.04 22.41 4.08
C SER A 425 -4.57 23.05 5.39
N SER A 426 -3.61 22.45 6.09
CA SER A 426 -3.07 23.01 7.35
C SER A 426 -2.35 24.34 7.12
N LEU A 427 -1.67 24.51 5.98
CA LEU A 427 -1.02 25.76 5.57
C LEU A 427 -2.04 26.86 5.21
N THR A 428 -3.21 26.50 4.70
CA THR A 428 -4.34 27.43 4.56
C THR A 428 -4.73 28.01 5.92
N THR A 429 -4.86 27.19 6.97
CA THR A 429 -5.13 27.68 8.35
C THR A 429 -3.99 28.53 8.90
N LEU A 430 -2.74 28.17 8.63
CA LEU A 430 -1.57 28.94 9.04
C LEU A 430 -1.59 30.36 8.44
N SER A 431 -1.87 30.47 7.14
CA SER A 431 -1.96 31.76 6.45
C SER A 431 -3.09 32.64 7.00
N ALA A 432 -4.20 32.01 7.41
CA ALA A 432 -5.34 32.67 8.03
C ALA A 432 -4.96 33.28 9.39
N LEU A 433 -4.34 32.48 10.27
CA LEU A 433 -3.89 32.93 11.58
C LEU A 433 -2.93 34.12 11.46
N TRP A 434 -1.95 34.02 10.54
CA TRP A 434 -1.03 35.11 10.28
C TRP A 434 -1.76 36.37 9.82
N ALA A 435 -2.63 36.25 8.81
CA ALA A 435 -3.37 37.39 8.27
C ALA A 435 -4.39 37.99 9.26
N GLY A 436 -4.87 37.20 10.22
CA GLY A 436 -5.71 37.66 11.33
C GLY A 436 -4.95 38.37 12.45
N GLY A 437 -3.62 38.46 12.37
CA GLY A 437 -2.79 39.10 13.40
C GLY A 437 -2.52 38.21 14.61
N ALA A 438 -2.54 36.89 14.44
CA ALA A 438 -2.17 35.97 15.52
C ALA A 438 -0.73 36.23 16.02
N PRO A 439 -0.46 36.10 17.33
CA PRO A 439 0.90 36.16 17.84
C PRO A 439 1.81 35.15 17.13
N VAL A 440 3.07 35.53 16.87
CA VAL A 440 4.06 34.67 16.19
C VAL A 440 4.17 33.30 16.86
N GLU A 441 4.08 33.25 18.19
CA GLU A 441 4.07 31.99 18.94
C GLU A 441 2.93 31.05 18.53
N VAL A 442 1.72 31.57 18.35
CA VAL A 442 0.53 30.80 17.91
C VAL A 442 0.73 30.26 16.49
N VAL A 443 1.27 31.09 15.61
CA VAL A 443 1.59 30.71 14.22
C VAL A 443 2.65 29.60 14.21
N VAL A 444 3.72 29.72 15.01
CA VAL A 444 4.76 28.69 15.08
C VAL A 444 4.23 27.41 15.71
N LYS A 445 3.40 27.48 16.77
CA LYS A 445 2.70 26.31 17.35
C LYS A 445 1.86 25.59 16.28
N GLN A 446 1.11 26.34 15.46
CA GLN A 446 0.34 25.76 14.36
C GLN A 446 1.23 25.11 13.30
N LEU A 447 2.34 25.74 12.92
CA LEU A 447 3.27 25.19 11.94
C LEU A 447 3.95 23.90 12.44
N VAL A 448 4.48 23.92 13.66
CA VAL A 448 5.27 22.83 14.24
C VAL A 448 4.36 21.68 14.70
N GLY A 449 3.35 21.97 15.53
CA GLY A 449 2.47 20.95 16.10
C GLY A 449 1.36 20.51 15.15
N GLY A 450 0.71 21.47 14.49
CA GLY A 450 -0.35 21.20 13.51
C GLY A 450 0.24 20.66 12.20
N THR A 451 0.89 21.52 11.41
CA THR A 451 1.29 21.16 10.04
C THR A 451 2.34 20.05 9.99
N PHE A 452 3.50 20.20 10.65
CA PHE A 452 4.54 19.16 10.60
C PHE A 452 4.19 17.98 11.51
N GLY A 453 3.81 18.28 12.75
CA GLY A 453 3.49 17.29 13.75
C GLY A 453 2.37 16.33 13.34
N LEU A 454 1.21 16.84 12.94
CA LEU A 454 0.09 15.99 12.55
C LEU A 454 0.31 15.40 11.16
N GLU A 455 0.59 16.22 10.14
CA GLU A 455 0.51 15.76 8.75
C GLU A 455 1.77 15.01 8.29
N PHE A 456 2.95 15.44 8.70
CA PHE A 456 4.19 14.78 8.26
C PHE A 456 4.55 13.62 9.17
N PHE A 457 4.44 13.82 10.47
CA PHE A 457 4.99 12.93 11.47
C PHE A 457 4.01 11.90 12.00
N TRP A 458 2.70 12.19 11.98
CA TRP A 458 1.67 11.27 12.47
C TRP A 458 0.87 10.62 11.33
N PHE A 459 0.37 11.42 10.39
CA PHE A 459 -0.43 10.94 9.28
C PHE A 459 0.36 10.02 8.34
N LEU A 460 1.64 10.28 8.11
CA LEU A 460 2.48 9.43 7.27
C LEU A 460 2.63 7.98 7.82
N PRO A 461 2.95 7.76 9.12
CA PRO A 461 2.84 6.45 9.75
C PRO A 461 1.44 5.84 9.64
N CYS A 462 0.36 6.62 9.79
CA CYS A 462 -1.01 6.12 9.65
C CYS A 462 -1.26 5.58 8.23
N VAL A 463 -0.83 6.30 7.19
CA VAL A 463 -0.92 5.84 5.79
C VAL A 463 -0.13 4.54 5.59
N LYS A 464 1.10 4.46 6.11
CA LYS A 464 1.91 3.23 6.04
C LYS A 464 1.24 2.05 6.74
N LEU A 465 0.68 2.27 7.93
CA LEU A 465 -0.05 1.25 8.67
C LEU A 465 -1.30 0.79 7.89
N THR A 466 -2.08 1.73 7.33
CA THR A 466 -3.24 1.39 6.50
C THR A 466 -2.85 0.51 5.33
N LEU A 467 -1.77 0.84 4.61
CA LEU A 467 -1.28 0.03 3.49
C LEU A 467 -0.80 -1.35 3.92
N TYR A 468 -0.11 -1.43 5.07
CA TYR A 468 0.27 -2.70 5.68
C TYR A 468 -0.95 -3.55 6.05
N LEU A 469 -1.99 -2.96 6.64
CA LEU A 469 -3.23 -3.66 6.95
C LEU A 469 -3.97 -4.10 5.69
N CYS A 470 -3.99 -3.25 4.64
CA CYS A 470 -4.55 -3.60 3.35
C CYS A 470 -3.86 -4.83 2.74
N ASP A 471 -2.54 -4.92 2.85
CA ASP A 471 -1.75 -6.08 2.42
C ASP A 471 -2.07 -7.32 3.24
N ARG A 472 -2.00 -7.19 4.56
CA ARG A 472 -2.24 -8.29 5.50
C ARG A 472 -3.63 -8.90 5.36
N PHE A 473 -4.65 -8.08 5.10
CA PHE A 473 -6.05 -8.48 5.00
C PHE A 473 -6.57 -8.45 3.55
N SER A 474 -5.70 -8.60 2.54
CA SER A 474 -6.09 -8.58 1.12
C SER A 474 -6.81 -9.84 0.63
N ALA A 475 -6.66 -10.98 1.32
CA ALA A 475 -7.22 -12.28 0.91
C ALA A 475 -8.74 -12.22 0.63
N ARG A 476 -9.20 -12.88 -0.44
CA ARG A 476 -10.63 -12.90 -0.84
C ARG A 476 -11.43 -13.61 0.25
N ARG A 477 -12.51 -12.97 0.70
CA ARG A 477 -13.55 -13.57 1.54
C ARG A 477 -14.88 -13.42 0.81
N LEU A 478 -15.77 -14.40 0.95
CA LEU A 478 -17.03 -14.42 0.20
C LEU A 478 -17.99 -13.33 0.74
N GLY A 479 -18.59 -12.55 -0.17
CA GLY A 479 -19.69 -11.62 0.10
C GLY A 479 -19.32 -10.34 0.87
N MET A 480 -20.28 -9.83 1.63
CA MET A 480 -20.18 -8.58 2.42
C MET A 480 -19.01 -8.57 3.41
N CYS A 481 -18.51 -9.75 3.80
CA CYS A 481 -17.36 -9.91 4.67
C CYS A 481 -16.08 -9.29 4.11
N ASP A 482 -15.95 -9.13 2.79
CA ASP A 482 -14.78 -8.44 2.22
C ASP A 482 -14.84 -6.94 2.53
N PHE A 483 -16.00 -6.31 2.37
CA PHE A 483 -16.17 -4.88 2.63
C PHE A 483 -16.02 -4.55 4.13
N THR A 484 -16.47 -5.43 5.03
CA THR A 484 -16.33 -5.22 6.48
C THR A 484 -14.87 -5.07 6.93
N TRP A 485 -13.92 -5.75 6.26
CA TRP A 485 -12.49 -5.55 6.55
C TRP A 485 -11.99 -4.19 6.10
N SER A 486 -12.46 -3.67 4.96
CA SER A 486 -12.13 -2.31 4.54
C SER A 486 -12.66 -1.29 5.53
N VAL A 487 -13.89 -1.48 6.03
CA VAL A 487 -14.47 -0.64 7.08
C VAL A 487 -13.66 -0.74 8.37
N ALA A 488 -13.28 -1.94 8.81
CA ALA A 488 -12.47 -2.12 10.02
C ALA A 488 -11.10 -1.43 9.92
N ILE A 489 -10.40 -1.58 8.79
CA ILE A 489 -9.11 -0.90 8.54
C ILE A 489 -9.30 0.62 8.52
N PHE A 490 -10.37 1.08 7.87
CA PHE A 490 -10.73 2.49 7.88
C PHE A 490 -10.99 3.01 9.30
N LEU A 491 -11.73 2.30 10.12
CA LEU A 491 -12.01 2.70 11.51
C LEU A 491 -10.73 2.78 12.35
N VAL A 492 -9.78 1.86 12.14
CA VAL A 492 -8.45 1.94 12.77
C VAL A 492 -7.71 3.20 12.32
N PHE A 493 -7.65 3.46 11.02
CA PHE A 493 -7.03 4.66 10.46
C PHE A 493 -7.67 5.94 11.00
N PHE A 494 -9.00 6.01 11.00
CA PHE A 494 -9.78 7.14 11.48
C PHE A 494 -9.53 7.39 12.98
N GLY A 495 -9.59 6.33 13.81
CA GLY A 495 -9.31 6.44 15.24
C GLY A 495 -7.89 6.93 15.53
N LEU A 496 -6.90 6.44 14.79
CA LEU A 496 -5.52 6.90 14.91
C LEU A 496 -5.34 8.34 14.45
N TYR A 497 -5.94 8.72 13.32
CA TYR A 497 -5.88 10.09 12.82
C TYR A 497 -6.52 11.06 13.81
N TYR A 498 -7.71 10.74 14.31
CA TYR A 498 -8.42 11.53 15.31
C TYR A 498 -7.63 11.67 16.61
N ALA A 499 -7.05 10.57 17.11
CA ALA A 499 -6.17 10.62 18.28
C ALA A 499 -4.94 11.53 18.06
N GLY A 500 -4.38 11.52 16.85
CA GLY A 500 -3.30 12.41 16.45
C GLY A 500 -3.72 13.89 16.45
N ASP A 501 -4.92 14.20 15.95
CA ASP A 501 -5.46 15.56 15.90
C ASP A 501 -5.72 16.12 17.30
N GLU A 502 -6.32 15.33 18.19
CA GLU A 502 -6.51 15.69 19.60
C GLU A 502 -5.16 15.91 20.30
N LEU A 503 -4.18 15.05 20.04
CA LEU A 503 -2.84 15.19 20.59
C LEU A 503 -2.10 16.41 20.05
N ALA A 504 -2.21 16.70 18.75
CA ALA A 504 -1.69 17.93 18.16
C ALA A 504 -2.36 19.18 18.75
N THR A 505 -3.64 19.12 19.06
CA THR A 505 -4.37 20.20 19.75
C THR A 505 -3.87 20.40 21.18
N LEU A 506 -3.70 19.32 21.93
CA LEU A 506 -3.15 19.36 23.28
C LEU A 506 -1.70 19.91 23.28
N VAL A 507 -0.86 19.41 22.39
CA VAL A 507 0.55 19.83 22.26
C VAL A 507 0.65 21.34 21.96
N ARG A 508 -0.22 21.87 21.09
CA ARG A 508 -0.28 23.31 20.81
C ARG A 508 -0.67 24.12 22.05
N ALA A 509 -1.60 23.61 22.86
CA ALA A 509 -2.04 24.26 24.10
C ALA A 509 -1.00 24.23 25.24
N LEU A 510 -0.10 23.23 25.26
CA LEU A 510 0.91 23.07 26.30
C LEU A 510 2.18 23.94 26.12
N GLY A 511 2.34 24.61 24.97
CA GLY A 511 3.47 25.50 24.71
C GLY A 511 4.40 25.04 23.58
N MET A 512 5.49 25.77 23.36
CA MET A 512 6.42 25.53 22.24
C MET A 512 7.30 24.28 22.41
N LEU A 513 7.77 23.98 23.63
CA LEU A 513 8.64 22.84 23.89
C LEU A 513 7.98 21.48 23.54
N PRO A 514 6.73 21.20 23.97
CA PRO A 514 5.99 20.01 23.55
C PRO A 514 5.88 19.86 22.03
N CYS A 515 5.70 20.95 21.27
CA CYS A 515 5.65 20.91 19.81
C CYS A 515 6.95 20.37 19.19
N PHE A 516 8.12 20.77 19.72
CA PHE A 516 9.40 20.25 19.26
C PHE A 516 9.64 18.80 19.69
N LEU A 517 9.19 18.42 20.89
CA LEU A 517 9.30 17.04 21.38
C LEU A 517 8.41 16.09 20.59
N TRP A 518 7.21 16.53 20.20
CA TRP A 518 6.32 15.80 19.29
C TRP A 518 6.99 15.41 17.97
N ILE A 519 7.71 16.36 17.36
CA ILE A 519 8.51 16.10 16.15
C ILE A 519 9.62 15.08 16.41
N ASN A 520 10.33 15.16 17.54
CA ASN A 520 11.42 14.24 17.81
C ASN A 520 10.92 12.82 18.12
N LEU A 521 9.82 12.68 18.86
CA LEU A 521 9.18 11.40 19.19
C LEU A 521 8.73 10.63 17.95
N SER A 522 8.29 11.35 16.92
CA SER A 522 7.80 10.75 15.69
C SER A 522 8.90 10.29 14.71
N LYS A 523 10.11 10.85 14.80
CA LYS A 523 11.23 10.52 13.90
C LYS A 523 11.82 9.14 14.15
N ASP A 524 11.99 8.77 15.42
CA ASP A 524 12.73 7.57 15.82
C ASP A 524 11.83 6.34 16.03
N GLY A 525 10.55 6.44 15.65
CA GLY A 525 9.50 5.53 16.12
C GLY A 525 9.21 5.77 17.62
N PRO A 526 8.05 5.30 18.13
CA PRO A 526 7.64 5.59 19.50
C PRO A 526 8.66 5.05 20.50
N ARG A 527 9.39 5.94 21.18
CA ARG A 527 10.23 5.65 22.35
C ARG A 527 9.56 6.22 23.60
N ILE A 528 9.15 5.32 24.50
CA ILE A 528 8.42 5.62 25.75
C ILE A 528 9.16 6.65 26.64
N ASP A 529 10.49 6.65 26.62
CA ASP A 529 11.31 7.42 27.57
C ASP A 529 11.19 8.95 27.40
N ALA A 530 10.97 9.43 26.17
CA ALA A 530 10.86 10.87 25.91
C ALA A 530 9.50 11.47 26.30
N LEU A 531 8.45 10.65 26.38
CA LEU A 531 7.13 11.07 26.87
C LEU A 531 7.12 11.20 28.41
N LEU A 532 7.87 10.34 29.09
CA LEU A 532 8.06 10.38 30.56
C LEU A 532 8.88 11.60 31.01
N LEU A 533 9.87 12.04 30.22
CA LEU A 533 10.61 13.27 30.47
C LEU A 533 9.74 14.53 30.39
N CYS A 534 8.73 14.55 29.50
CA CYS A 534 7.76 15.65 29.43
C CYS A 534 6.87 15.72 30.69
N THR A 535 6.47 14.56 31.23
CA THR A 535 5.66 14.51 32.45
C THR A 535 6.41 14.99 33.69
N GLU A 536 7.72 14.80 33.72
CA GLU A 536 8.57 15.21 34.84
C GLU A 536 8.77 16.74 34.91
N GLN A 537 8.67 17.45 33.77
CA GLN A 537 8.69 18.91 33.71
C GLN A 537 7.32 19.59 33.84
N ALA A 538 6.21 18.87 33.61
CA ALA A 538 4.85 19.39 33.69
C ALA A 538 4.20 19.19 35.08
N GLN A 539 4.91 19.52 36.16
CA GLN A 539 4.56 19.19 37.54
C GLN A 539 3.26 19.83 38.11
N SER A 540 2.45 20.53 37.33
CA SER A 540 1.24 21.21 37.84
C SER A 540 -0.10 20.72 37.30
N THR A 541 -0.16 19.74 36.40
CA THR A 541 -1.45 19.28 35.84
C THR A 541 -1.62 17.76 35.92
N SER A 542 -2.64 17.33 36.69
CA SER A 542 -3.08 15.93 36.87
C SER A 542 -3.36 15.20 35.54
N VAL A 543 -3.61 15.96 34.50
CA VAL A 543 -3.93 15.51 33.14
C VAL A 543 -2.71 14.86 32.46
N THR A 544 -1.50 15.39 32.64
CA THR A 544 -0.29 14.91 31.93
C THR A 544 0.17 13.53 32.44
N ASN A 545 0.05 13.27 33.74
CA ASN A 545 0.37 11.98 34.34
C ASN A 545 -0.65 10.88 33.98
N TYR A 546 -1.93 11.25 33.83
CA TYR A 546 -2.97 10.35 33.33
C TYR A 546 -2.68 9.93 31.88
N PHE A 547 -2.16 10.83 31.05
CA PHE A 547 -1.84 10.55 29.64
C PHE A 547 -0.63 9.67 29.42
N ALA A 548 0.48 9.86 30.16
CA ALA A 548 1.61 8.94 30.07
C ALA A 548 1.21 7.52 30.49
N ALA A 549 0.39 7.38 31.54
CA ALA A 549 -0.15 6.09 31.97
C ALA A 549 -1.11 5.48 30.92
N THR A 550 -1.99 6.28 30.31
CA THR A 550 -2.96 5.81 29.29
C THR A 550 -2.29 5.44 27.98
N TYR A 551 -1.26 6.18 27.55
CA TYR A 551 -0.49 5.91 26.34
C TYR A 551 0.41 4.67 26.50
N VAL A 552 1.08 4.51 27.65
CA VAL A 552 1.86 3.30 27.95
C VAL A 552 0.95 2.08 28.10
N ALA A 553 -0.24 2.25 28.71
CA ALA A 553 -1.25 1.19 28.76
C ALA A 553 -1.75 0.83 27.34
N TRP A 554 -1.98 1.82 26.47
CA TRP A 554 -2.41 1.64 25.09
C TRP A 554 -1.36 0.95 24.22
N GLU A 555 -0.07 1.31 24.33
CA GLU A 555 1.00 0.63 23.59
C GLU A 555 1.16 -0.84 24.01
N MET A 556 1.02 -1.10 25.32
CA MET A 556 1.05 -2.46 25.85
C MET A 556 -0.21 -3.26 25.43
N GLU A 557 -1.41 -2.67 25.50
CA GLU A 557 -2.64 -3.31 25.02
C GLU A 557 -2.63 -3.52 23.51
N MET A 558 -2.15 -2.58 22.70
CA MET A 558 -2.04 -2.77 21.26
C MET A 558 -1.10 -3.93 20.96
N LYS A 559 0.10 -3.98 21.56
CA LYS A 559 1.04 -5.09 21.36
C LYS A 559 0.42 -6.42 21.79
N ILE A 560 -0.34 -6.46 22.88
CA ILE A 560 -0.97 -7.67 23.45
C ILE A 560 -2.20 -8.12 22.65
N HIS A 561 -3.11 -7.23 22.27
CA HIS A 561 -4.33 -7.55 21.50
C HIS A 561 -4.04 -7.85 20.03
N VAL A 562 -3.05 -7.16 19.45
CA VAL A 562 -2.39 -7.59 18.20
C VAL A 562 -1.95 -9.03 18.41
N PHE A 563 -1.04 -9.31 19.35
CA PHE A 563 -0.53 -10.68 19.58
C PHE A 563 -1.62 -11.74 19.84
N ALA A 564 -2.68 -11.39 20.59
CA ALA A 564 -3.78 -12.28 20.94
C ALA A 564 -4.71 -12.56 19.74
N LEU A 565 -5.03 -11.55 18.92
CA LEU A 565 -5.72 -11.74 17.63
C LEU A 565 -4.87 -12.53 16.62
N PHE A 566 -3.53 -12.50 16.74
CA PHE A 566 -2.62 -13.25 15.86
C PHE A 566 -2.44 -14.73 16.21
N ARG A 567 -2.79 -15.17 17.44
CA ARG A 567 -2.65 -16.57 17.84
C ARG A 567 -3.77 -17.48 17.30
N GLY A 568 -4.93 -16.93 16.94
CA GLY A 568 -6.10 -17.67 16.46
C GLY A 568 -6.03 -18.19 15.02
N GLY A 569 -4.92 -18.01 14.30
CA GLY A 569 -4.82 -18.34 12.87
C GLY A 569 -3.47 -18.85 12.38
N ALA A 570 -2.63 -19.42 13.25
CA ALA A 570 -1.33 -19.96 12.82
C ALA A 570 -1.47 -21.35 12.17
N ARG A 571 -0.88 -21.52 10.97
CA ARG A 571 -0.58 -22.83 10.38
C ARG A 571 0.49 -23.55 11.23
N PRO A 572 0.47 -24.89 11.37
CA PRO A 572 1.33 -25.62 12.31
C PRO A 572 2.84 -25.62 12.01
N GLU A 573 3.25 -25.18 10.82
CA GLU A 573 4.61 -25.44 10.29
C GLU A 573 5.70 -24.52 10.88
N LEU A 574 5.35 -23.41 11.53
CA LEU A 574 6.35 -22.47 12.07
C LEU A 574 6.84 -22.77 13.50
N CYS A 575 6.19 -23.69 14.23
CA CYS A 575 6.57 -23.98 15.63
C CYS A 575 7.78 -24.93 15.78
N MET A 576 8.28 -25.56 14.70
CA MET A 576 9.38 -26.52 14.81
C MET A 576 10.80 -25.92 14.74
N CYS A 577 10.98 -24.67 14.30
CA CYS A 577 12.34 -24.13 14.09
C CYS A 577 12.92 -23.33 15.28
N VAL A 578 12.11 -22.94 16.27
CA VAL A 578 12.59 -22.13 17.41
C VAL A 578 13.20 -22.99 18.54
N GLY A 579 12.91 -24.30 18.57
CA GLY A 579 13.43 -25.23 19.59
C GLY A 579 14.88 -25.69 19.41
N LYS A 580 15.52 -25.43 18.26
CA LYS A 580 16.87 -25.94 17.95
C LYS A 580 18.02 -24.93 18.09
N LEU A 581 17.72 -23.66 18.36
CA LEU A 581 18.72 -22.58 18.46
C LEU A 581 19.23 -22.28 19.88
N VAL A 582 18.81 -23.06 20.90
CA VAL A 582 19.18 -22.83 22.31
C VAL A 582 20.09 -23.93 22.90
N ARG A 583 20.66 -24.83 22.08
CA ARG A 583 21.68 -25.78 22.56
C ARG A 583 22.81 -25.96 21.57
N MET A 584 23.78 -25.05 21.59
CA MET A 584 25.16 -25.37 21.23
C MET A 584 26.08 -24.54 22.14
N ASP A 585 26.49 -25.15 23.23
CA ASP A 585 27.61 -24.68 24.05
C ASP A 585 28.48 -25.91 24.34
N GLN A 586 29.68 -25.94 23.77
CA GLN A 586 30.90 -26.69 24.13
C GLN A 586 31.80 -26.93 22.89
N PRO A 587 33.12 -26.64 22.98
CA PRO A 587 34.07 -26.87 21.89
C PRO A 587 34.85 -28.19 22.11
N SER A 588 34.97 -29.04 21.09
CA SER A 588 36.17 -29.89 20.94
C SER A 588 36.26 -30.66 19.61
N LYS A 589 37.49 -30.59 19.07
CA LYS A 589 38.20 -31.59 18.23
C LYS A 589 37.63 -31.91 16.85
N VAL A 590 38.22 -31.30 15.83
CA VAL A 590 38.30 -31.87 14.47
C VAL A 590 39.75 -32.25 14.18
N ILE A 591 39.92 -33.54 13.89
CA ILE A 591 41.15 -34.16 13.39
C ILE A 591 41.29 -33.83 11.91
N ALA A 592 42.53 -33.57 11.49
CA ALA A 592 42.93 -33.26 10.14
C ALA A 592 42.46 -34.29 9.10
N SER A 593 41.92 -33.81 7.99
CA SER A 593 42.13 -34.45 6.68
C SER A 593 42.39 -33.38 5.63
N ARG A 594 43.27 -33.77 4.72
CA ARG A 594 44.06 -33.01 3.75
C ARG A 594 43.28 -32.93 2.43
N ASP A 595 43.60 -31.90 1.64
CA ASP A 595 43.06 -31.54 0.32
C ASP A 595 41.76 -30.71 0.40
N GLY A 596 41.61 -29.52 -0.16
CA GLY A 596 42.42 -28.73 -1.08
C GLY A 596 41.45 -27.78 -1.80
N ARG A 597 41.69 -26.47 -1.70
CA ARG A 597 40.95 -25.34 -2.31
C ARG A 597 39.54 -25.05 -1.77
N ASP A 598 39.47 -24.14 -0.79
CA ASP A 598 38.33 -23.26 -0.56
C ASP A 598 38.86 -21.83 -0.37
N SER A 599 38.85 -21.02 -1.44
CA SER A 599 39.14 -19.57 -1.41
C SER A 599 37.96 -18.73 -0.92
N ASP A 600 36.76 -19.32 -0.85
CA ASP A 600 35.51 -18.56 -0.75
C ASP A 600 35.06 -18.39 0.72
N ALA A 601 35.59 -19.20 1.64
CA ALA A 601 35.32 -19.08 3.07
C ALA A 601 36.16 -17.96 3.74
N GLU A 602 37.32 -17.63 3.18
CA GLU A 602 38.20 -16.58 3.69
C GLU A 602 37.72 -15.18 3.27
N GLU A 603 37.08 -15.06 2.09
CA GLU A 603 36.44 -13.83 1.61
C GLU A 603 35.19 -13.48 2.43
N ALA A 604 34.37 -14.48 2.79
CA ALA A 604 33.18 -14.28 3.62
C ALA A 604 33.49 -13.88 5.08
N LEU A 605 34.62 -14.33 5.64
CA LEU A 605 35.06 -13.92 6.97
C LEU A 605 35.65 -12.50 6.98
N THR A 606 36.30 -12.11 5.88
CA THR A 606 36.90 -10.77 5.72
C THR A 606 35.83 -9.68 5.57
N ASP A 607 34.71 -9.98 4.91
CA ASP A 607 33.57 -9.06 4.79
C ASP A 607 32.80 -8.86 6.11
N LEU A 608 32.77 -9.88 6.98
CA LEU A 608 32.13 -9.81 8.29
C LEU A 608 32.94 -8.97 9.28
N VAL A 609 34.28 -9.06 9.24
CA VAL A 609 35.19 -8.22 10.04
C VAL A 609 35.19 -6.76 9.53
N ALA A 610 35.07 -6.55 8.22
CA ALA A 610 34.95 -5.21 7.63
C ALA A 610 33.62 -4.49 7.99
N LEU A 611 32.57 -5.23 8.35
CA LEU A 611 31.29 -4.67 8.77
C LEU A 611 31.32 -4.17 10.23
N GLU A 612 32.06 -4.86 11.11
CA GLU A 612 32.26 -4.44 12.50
C GLU A 612 33.14 -3.19 12.61
N GLU A 613 34.22 -3.10 11.83
CA GLU A 613 35.13 -1.93 11.86
C GLU A 613 34.46 -0.64 11.35
N ARG A 614 33.54 -0.72 10.38
CA ARG A 614 32.79 0.45 9.88
C ARG A 614 31.82 1.04 10.91
N SER A 615 31.37 0.23 11.87
CA SER A 615 30.50 0.69 12.96
C SER A 615 31.28 1.41 14.07
N ALA A 616 32.51 0.96 14.36
CA ALA A 616 33.39 1.58 15.35
C ALA A 616 33.92 2.96 14.91
N VAL A 617 34.20 3.15 13.62
CA VAL A 617 34.63 4.44 13.04
C VAL A 617 33.50 5.49 13.11
N TRP A 618 32.24 5.07 12.98
CA TRP A 618 31.07 5.94 13.14
C TRP A 618 30.85 6.40 14.59
N TRP A 619 31.17 5.55 15.57
CA TRP A 619 31.14 5.91 17.00
C TRP A 619 32.31 6.82 17.40
N ALA A 620 33.50 6.63 16.82
CA ALA A 620 34.68 7.47 17.09
C ALA A 620 34.56 8.89 16.49
N LEU A 621 33.89 9.06 15.34
CA LEU A 621 33.64 10.36 14.72
C LEU A 621 32.61 11.22 15.47
N ARG A 622 31.70 10.59 16.23
CA ARG A 622 30.69 11.31 17.04
C ARG A 622 31.26 11.91 18.33
N ALA A 623 32.42 11.42 18.80
CA ALA A 623 33.03 11.84 20.06
C ALA A 623 33.93 13.09 19.97
N ARG A 624 34.09 13.73 18.81
CA ARG A 624 35.13 14.76 18.58
C ARG A 624 34.68 16.22 18.34
N GLN A 625 33.43 16.60 18.63
CA GLN A 625 32.98 18.00 18.44
C GLN A 625 32.21 18.58 19.65
N PRO A 626 32.81 18.72 20.85
CA PRO A 626 32.19 19.42 21.98
C PRO A 626 32.21 20.96 21.84
N ALA A 627 32.97 21.52 20.89
CA ALA A 627 33.18 22.97 20.78
C ALA A 627 31.99 23.77 20.20
N VAL A 628 31.08 23.12 19.46
CA VAL A 628 29.92 23.80 18.84
C VAL A 628 28.73 23.92 19.82
N PHE A 629 28.65 23.07 20.85
CA PHE A 629 27.62 23.16 21.89
C PHE A 629 27.97 24.14 23.02
N ALA A 630 29.26 24.40 23.26
CA ALA A 630 29.71 25.30 24.33
C ALA A 630 29.42 26.79 24.05
N SER A 631 29.21 27.19 22.79
CA SER A 631 28.91 28.57 22.40
C SER A 631 27.42 28.93 22.44
N ILE A 632 26.52 27.94 22.53
CA ILE A 632 25.06 28.14 22.52
C ILE A 632 24.49 28.18 23.95
N LEU A 633 25.12 27.48 24.90
CA LEU A 633 24.68 27.38 26.30
C LEU A 633 24.56 28.72 27.06
N PRO A 634 25.48 29.70 26.90
CA PRO A 634 25.39 30.97 27.63
C PRO A 634 24.19 31.84 27.19
N TRP A 635 23.73 31.69 25.95
CA TRP A 635 22.60 32.44 25.39
C TRP A 635 21.26 31.88 25.87
N ALA A 636 21.13 30.55 25.93
CA ALA A 636 19.96 29.87 26.49
C ALA A 636 19.78 30.15 28.00
N HIS A 637 20.89 30.14 28.77
CA HIS A 637 20.83 30.40 30.21
C HIS A 637 20.47 31.86 30.54
N SER A 638 20.95 32.83 29.74
CA SER A 638 20.59 34.25 29.91
C SER A 638 19.11 34.53 29.59
N PHE A 639 18.55 33.87 28.56
CA PHE A 639 17.13 34.00 28.19
C PHE A 639 16.21 33.41 29.27
N GLN A 640 16.63 32.31 29.90
CA GLN A 640 15.88 31.62 30.94
C GLN A 640 15.86 32.40 32.26
N LEU A 641 16.97 33.05 32.62
CA LEU A 641 17.05 33.92 33.81
C LEU A 641 16.26 35.22 33.63
N GLN A 642 16.25 35.79 32.42
CA GLN A 642 15.46 36.99 32.10
C GLN A 642 13.95 36.69 32.20
N ALA A 643 13.50 35.56 31.63
CA ALA A 643 12.09 35.15 31.70
C ALA A 643 11.62 34.87 33.14
N LEU A 644 12.48 34.29 33.99
CA LEU A 644 12.17 34.06 35.40
C LEU A 644 12.13 35.37 36.22
N SER A 645 13.01 36.33 35.92
CA SER A 645 12.99 37.67 36.51
C SER A 645 11.71 38.43 36.16
N ASP A 646 11.28 38.36 34.90
CA ASP A 646 10.11 39.09 34.42
C ASP A 646 8.80 38.45 34.92
N ALA A 647 8.75 37.12 35.05
CA ALA A 647 7.64 36.42 35.71
C ALA A 647 7.51 36.77 37.19
N ARG A 648 8.65 36.95 37.89
CA ARG A 648 8.66 37.36 39.31
C ARG A 648 8.16 38.79 39.50
N ARG A 649 8.55 39.72 38.64
CA ARG A 649 8.01 41.10 38.63
C ARG A 649 6.52 41.15 38.34
N ALA A 650 6.02 40.29 37.44
CA ALA A 650 4.59 40.22 37.12
C ALA A 650 3.74 39.70 38.31
N LEU A 651 4.30 38.80 39.12
CA LEU A 651 3.67 38.28 40.34
C LEU A 651 3.69 39.29 41.50
N GLU A 652 4.72 40.13 41.61
CA GLU A 652 4.84 41.15 42.65
C GLU A 652 3.96 42.39 42.40
N LEU A 653 3.47 42.60 41.17
CA LEU A 653 2.65 43.75 40.78
C LEU A 653 1.13 43.51 40.81
N GLN A 654 0.64 42.35 41.27
CA GLN A 654 -0.81 42.16 41.44
C GLN A 654 -1.35 42.85 42.70
N PRO A 655 -2.35 43.77 42.57
CA PRO A 655 -2.96 44.40 43.73
C PRO A 655 -3.80 43.39 44.53
N ARG A 656 -3.59 43.32 45.84
CA ARG A 656 -4.47 42.59 46.77
C ARG A 656 -5.90 43.14 46.68
N ARG A 657 -6.80 42.37 46.08
CA ARG A 657 -8.23 42.68 46.03
C ARG A 657 -8.87 42.29 47.36
N THR A 658 -9.48 43.27 48.02
CA THR A 658 -10.19 43.18 49.30
C THR A 658 -11.55 42.50 49.16
N ASP A 659 -11.96 41.88 50.27
CA ASP A 659 -13.20 41.19 50.55
C ASP A 659 -14.48 41.85 50.00
N SER A 660 -15.41 41.02 49.53
CA SER A 660 -16.84 41.27 49.80
C SER A 660 -17.59 39.96 50.01
N SER A 661 -18.26 39.92 51.15
CA SER A 661 -19.02 38.82 51.72
C SER A 661 -20.37 38.59 51.02
N SER A 662 -20.75 37.33 50.81
CA SER A 662 -22.17 36.95 50.81
C SER A 662 -22.36 35.60 51.49
N LYS A 663 -23.35 35.59 52.39
CA LYS A 663 -23.72 34.50 53.30
C LYS A 663 -24.60 33.48 52.58
N LEU A 664 -24.40 32.17 52.85
CA LEU A 664 -25.44 31.13 52.73
C LEU A 664 -25.19 30.01 53.76
N PRO A 665 -26.25 29.24 54.12
CA PRO A 665 -26.46 28.77 55.49
C PRO A 665 -25.79 27.45 55.82
N ARG A 666 -25.43 27.32 57.11
CA ARG A 666 -24.89 26.13 57.75
C ARG A 666 -25.97 25.09 57.97
N GLY A 667 -25.69 23.87 57.55
CA GLY A 667 -26.28 22.66 58.09
C GLY A 667 -25.69 21.46 57.37
N VAL A 668 -24.83 20.69 58.05
CA VAL A 668 -24.71 19.22 57.98
C VAL A 668 -23.64 18.76 58.99
N LEU A 669 -23.94 17.63 59.62
CA LEU A 669 -23.27 16.91 60.70
C LEU A 669 -21.73 16.88 60.65
N LYS A 670 -21.11 17.03 61.83
CA LYS A 670 -19.76 16.55 62.13
C LYS A 670 -19.82 15.03 62.40
N LEU A 671 -19.10 14.24 61.60
CA LEU A 671 -18.62 12.90 61.96
C LEU A 671 -17.08 12.94 61.99
N PRO A 672 -16.42 12.30 62.96
CA PRO A 672 -14.97 12.29 63.05
C PRO A 672 -14.42 11.15 62.18
N PHE A 673 -13.84 11.48 61.02
CA PHE A 673 -12.91 10.58 60.34
C PHE A 673 -11.49 11.07 60.61
N PHE A 674 -10.76 10.33 61.45
CA PHE A 674 -9.30 10.37 61.45
C PHE A 674 -8.83 9.71 60.14
N ALA A 675 -8.73 10.50 59.08
CA ALA A 675 -7.95 10.14 57.91
C ALA A 675 -6.59 10.82 58.05
N VAL A 676 -5.55 10.03 58.28
CA VAL A 676 -4.17 10.49 58.10
C VAL A 676 -4.06 10.86 56.61
N ARG A 677 -4.11 12.16 56.30
CA ARG A 677 -3.77 12.67 54.96
C ARG A 677 -2.26 12.57 54.82
N LEU A 678 -1.78 11.50 54.20
CA LEU A 678 -0.44 11.49 53.63
C LEU A 678 -0.43 12.34 52.37
N SER A 679 0.69 13.00 52.10
CA SER A 679 0.79 13.86 50.92
C SER A 679 0.89 12.98 49.66
N PRO A 680 0.47 13.47 48.49
CA PRO A 680 0.71 12.78 47.22
C PRO A 680 2.18 12.40 46.99
N GLU A 681 3.11 13.10 47.66
CA GLU A 681 4.55 12.83 47.60
C GLU A 681 4.91 11.49 48.27
N ASP A 682 4.24 11.12 49.36
CA ASP A 682 4.45 9.84 50.05
C ASP A 682 4.04 8.64 49.19
N ILE A 683 2.94 8.79 48.43
CA ILE A 683 2.43 7.77 47.50
C ILE A 683 3.40 7.60 46.32
N CYS A 684 3.88 8.72 45.75
CA CYS A 684 4.87 8.71 44.67
C CYS A 684 6.21 8.13 45.14
N ALA A 685 6.67 8.46 46.34
CA ALA A 685 7.90 7.94 46.92
C ALA A 685 7.84 6.41 47.12
N LEU A 686 6.72 5.89 47.64
CA LEU A 686 6.48 4.46 47.77
C LEU A 686 6.43 3.74 46.41
N GLY A 687 5.82 4.36 45.39
CA GLY A 687 5.78 3.82 44.03
C GLY A 687 7.15 3.75 43.38
N ALA A 688 7.95 4.81 43.53
CA ALA A 688 9.32 4.86 43.06
C ALA A 688 10.21 3.84 43.78
N GLN A 689 10.05 3.69 45.10
CA GLN A 689 10.79 2.70 45.89
C GLN A 689 10.45 1.27 45.44
N ALA A 690 9.17 0.97 45.20
CA ALA A 690 8.75 -0.36 44.73
C ALA A 690 9.32 -0.69 43.34
N SER A 691 9.30 0.29 42.42
CA SER A 691 9.87 0.14 41.08
C SER A 691 11.39 -0.03 41.08
N LEU A 692 12.09 0.73 41.95
CA LEU A 692 13.54 0.63 42.09
C LEU A 692 13.98 -0.70 42.73
N ALA A 693 13.27 -1.15 43.76
CA ALA A 693 13.51 -2.45 44.39
C ALA A 693 13.31 -3.60 43.38
N TRP A 694 12.28 -3.50 42.54
CA TRP A 694 12.03 -4.46 41.46
C TRP A 694 13.17 -4.49 40.43
N LYS A 695 13.62 -3.33 39.93
CA LYS A 695 14.74 -3.24 38.98
C LYS A 695 16.04 -3.84 39.53
N LYS A 696 16.23 -3.81 40.85
CA LYS A 696 17.39 -4.39 41.54
C LYS A 696 17.23 -5.89 41.85
N GLY A 697 16.11 -6.51 41.47
CA GLY A 697 15.82 -7.92 41.79
C GLY A 697 15.42 -8.16 43.25
N ASN A 698 15.18 -7.11 44.06
CA ASN A 698 14.75 -7.25 45.45
C ASN A 698 13.22 -7.38 45.53
N VAL A 699 12.73 -8.56 45.16
CA VAL A 699 11.29 -8.87 45.07
C VAL A 699 10.58 -8.70 46.41
N SER A 700 11.25 -9.00 47.53
CA SER A 700 10.67 -8.89 48.88
C SER A 700 10.34 -7.45 49.26
N GLU A 701 11.24 -6.51 48.96
CA GLU A 701 11.07 -5.08 49.23
C GLU A 701 10.04 -4.45 48.28
N ALA A 702 10.03 -4.86 47.01
CA ALA A 702 8.99 -4.45 46.06
C ALA A 702 7.60 -4.89 46.54
N LYS A 703 7.44 -6.15 46.96
CA LYS A 703 6.18 -6.69 47.53
C LYS A 703 5.76 -5.92 48.80
N ALA A 704 6.68 -5.57 49.69
CA ALA A 704 6.38 -4.82 50.90
C ALA A 704 5.91 -3.38 50.60
N SER A 705 6.57 -2.68 49.69
CA SER A 705 6.19 -1.33 49.25
C SER A 705 4.84 -1.32 48.53
N PHE A 706 4.54 -2.33 47.71
CA PHE A 706 3.22 -2.47 47.09
C PHE A 706 2.11 -2.81 48.09
N ARG A 707 2.38 -3.59 49.14
CA ARG A 707 1.39 -3.81 50.22
C ARG A 707 1.05 -2.51 50.95
N LYS A 708 2.06 -1.70 51.27
CA LYS A 708 1.85 -0.37 51.88
C LYS A 708 1.03 0.54 50.95
N LEU A 709 1.33 0.56 49.65
CA LEU A 709 0.52 1.29 48.66
C LEU A 709 -0.94 0.81 48.62
N ARG A 710 -1.18 -0.51 48.68
CA ARG A 710 -2.52 -1.10 48.72
C ARG A 710 -3.32 -0.69 49.96
N GLU A 711 -2.65 -0.63 51.11
CA GLU A 711 -3.27 -0.19 52.36
C GLU A 711 -3.64 1.31 52.33
N LEU A 712 -2.98 2.10 51.48
CA LEU A 712 -3.15 3.55 51.39
C LEU A 712 -4.16 3.99 50.32
N ASP A 713 -4.25 3.30 49.17
CA ASP A 713 -5.26 3.56 48.14
C ASP A 713 -5.79 2.27 47.52
N PRO A 714 -6.87 1.69 48.08
CA PRO A 714 -7.47 0.45 47.57
C PRO A 714 -8.15 0.60 46.19
N ALA A 715 -8.37 1.83 45.71
CA ALA A 715 -9.21 2.10 44.53
C ALA A 715 -8.44 2.12 43.19
N THR A 716 -7.10 2.10 43.20
CA THR A 716 -6.33 2.15 41.95
C THR A 716 -6.18 0.76 41.30
N VAL A 717 -6.95 0.53 40.23
CA VAL A 717 -6.96 -0.69 39.40
C VAL A 717 -5.59 -1.05 38.78
N LEU A 718 -4.69 -0.08 38.63
CA LEU A 718 -3.35 -0.29 38.08
C LEU A 718 -2.48 -1.26 38.90
N TRP A 719 -2.72 -1.38 40.21
CA TRP A 719 -1.90 -2.23 41.08
C TRP A 719 -2.22 -3.72 40.96
N ALA A 720 -3.46 -4.07 40.63
CA ALA A 720 -3.86 -5.45 40.36
C ALA A 720 -3.15 -6.01 39.11
N VAL A 721 -2.96 -5.18 38.08
CA VAL A 721 -2.22 -5.54 36.87
C VAL A 721 -0.72 -5.70 37.15
N ALA A 722 -0.13 -4.82 37.98
CA ALA A 722 1.25 -4.96 38.41
C ALA A 722 1.48 -6.22 39.25
N LEU A 723 0.57 -6.55 40.18
CA LEU A 723 0.62 -7.78 40.99
C LEU A 723 0.37 -9.05 40.16
N ALA A 724 -0.58 -9.03 39.23
CA ALA A 724 -0.82 -10.14 38.30
C ALA A 724 0.40 -10.41 37.41
N ARG A 725 1.09 -9.35 36.97
CA ARG A 725 2.32 -9.47 36.18
C ARG A 725 3.50 -10.04 36.98
N ILE A 726 3.55 -9.79 38.29
CA ILE A 726 4.53 -10.39 39.21
C ILE A 726 4.20 -11.88 39.45
N TYR A 727 2.94 -12.23 39.62
CA TYR A 727 2.50 -13.61 39.86
C TYR A 727 2.56 -14.50 38.60
N LEU A 728 2.32 -13.94 37.41
CA LEU A 728 2.44 -14.67 36.14
C LEU A 728 3.88 -15.03 35.76
N PHE A 729 4.88 -14.51 36.49
CA PHE A 729 6.30 -14.85 36.32
C PHE A 729 6.81 -15.90 37.32
N GLU A 730 5.98 -16.36 38.27
CA GLU A 730 6.26 -17.54 39.10
C GLU A 730 5.23 -18.66 38.80
N GLU A 731 5.69 -19.91 38.91
CA GLU A 731 5.25 -21.10 38.18
C GLU A 731 3.79 -21.61 38.34
N ASN A 732 2.85 -20.86 38.95
CA ASN A 732 1.47 -21.34 39.14
C ASN A 732 0.38 -20.41 38.55
N PRO A 733 -0.08 -20.67 37.32
CA PRO A 733 -1.12 -19.85 36.66
C PRO A 733 -2.53 -19.99 37.26
N ALA A 734 -2.80 -21.03 38.06
CA ALA A 734 -4.11 -21.23 38.69
C ALA A 734 -4.39 -20.18 39.78
N ASP A 735 -3.40 -19.89 40.63
CA ASP A 735 -3.51 -18.90 41.70
C ASP A 735 -3.62 -17.47 41.13
N ALA A 736 -2.95 -17.19 40.01
CA ALA A 736 -3.04 -15.91 39.31
C ALA A 736 -4.45 -15.68 38.72
N LEU A 737 -5.09 -16.74 38.22
CA LEU A 737 -6.44 -16.66 37.66
C LEU A 737 -7.51 -16.52 38.76
N GLU A 738 -7.36 -17.25 39.88
CA GLU A 738 -8.26 -17.13 41.04
C GLU A 738 -8.18 -15.72 41.65
N LEU A 739 -6.98 -15.16 41.75
CA LEU A 739 -6.75 -13.81 42.24
C LEU A 739 -7.37 -12.76 41.29
N CYS A 740 -7.12 -12.85 39.98
CA CYS A 740 -7.71 -11.95 38.98
C CYS A 740 -9.25 -12.02 38.98
N THR A 741 -9.81 -13.22 39.10
CA THR A 741 -11.26 -13.45 39.10
C THR A 741 -11.89 -12.86 40.36
N THR A 742 -11.28 -13.08 41.53
CA THR A 742 -11.74 -12.48 42.80
C THR A 742 -11.71 -10.95 42.73
N PHE A 743 -10.66 -10.35 42.14
CA PHE A 743 -10.55 -8.91 41.96
C PHE A 743 -11.56 -8.33 40.97
N MET A 744 -11.81 -8.99 39.84
CA MET A 744 -12.81 -8.53 38.86
C MET A 744 -14.23 -8.63 39.44
N VAL A 745 -14.55 -9.72 40.15
CA VAL A 745 -15.87 -9.93 40.75
C VAL A 745 -16.13 -8.92 41.88
N GLN A 746 -15.14 -8.63 42.74
CA GLN A 746 -15.29 -7.62 43.80
C GLN A 746 -15.33 -6.18 43.25
N GLY A 747 -14.57 -5.88 42.20
CA GLY A 747 -14.62 -4.59 41.51
C GLY A 747 -15.95 -4.34 40.79
N LEU A 748 -16.53 -5.37 40.18
CA LEU A 748 -17.87 -5.30 39.57
C LEU A 748 -18.98 -5.17 40.64
N ALA A 749 -18.84 -5.88 41.77
CA ALA A 749 -19.76 -5.75 42.90
C ALA A 749 -19.78 -4.32 43.49
N GLN A 750 -18.62 -3.68 43.62
CA GLN A 750 -18.53 -2.28 44.09
C GLN A 750 -19.07 -1.25 43.10
N LYS A 751 -18.99 -1.52 41.79
CA LYS A 751 -19.54 -0.63 40.75
C LYS A 751 -21.07 -0.67 40.69
N SER A 752 -21.72 -1.67 41.28
CA SER A 752 -23.18 -1.82 41.36
C SER A 752 -23.74 -1.53 42.76
N LEU A 753 -23.47 -0.33 43.28
CA LEU A 753 -24.16 0.20 44.47
C LEU A 753 -25.64 0.47 44.13
N GLY A 754 -26.45 -0.60 44.14
CA GLY A 754 -27.89 -0.52 43.94
C GLY A 754 -28.65 -1.85 43.98
N LYS A 755 -27.99 -3.01 43.82
CA LYS A 755 -28.68 -4.32 43.84
C LYS A 755 -27.81 -5.42 44.47
N MET A 756 -27.58 -5.35 45.78
CA MET A 756 -26.81 -6.37 46.50
C MET A 756 -27.50 -7.74 46.57
N ASP A 757 -28.84 -7.81 46.44
CA ASP A 757 -29.56 -9.07 46.59
C ASP A 757 -29.48 -9.97 45.35
N LEU A 758 -29.38 -9.39 44.14
CA LEU A 758 -29.21 -10.15 42.89
C LEU A 758 -27.80 -10.74 42.76
N ALA A 759 -26.76 -9.98 43.11
CA ALA A 759 -25.38 -10.45 43.07
C ALA A 759 -25.13 -11.59 44.08
N LYS A 760 -25.95 -11.71 45.13
CA LYS A 760 -25.86 -12.78 46.13
C LYS A 760 -26.53 -14.07 45.65
N ILE A 761 -27.59 -13.95 44.84
CA ILE A 761 -28.27 -15.09 44.20
C ILE A 761 -27.40 -15.66 43.07
N ASP A 762 -26.83 -14.79 42.22
CA ASP A 762 -25.92 -15.21 41.14
C ASP A 762 -24.64 -15.86 41.68
N LEU A 763 -24.16 -15.44 42.86
CA LEU A 763 -22.99 -16.01 43.53
C LEU A 763 -23.25 -17.38 44.15
N GLU A 764 -24.47 -17.65 44.66
CA GLU A 764 -24.83 -18.96 45.18
C GLU A 764 -25.15 -19.95 44.04
N GLU A 765 -25.76 -19.50 42.94
CA GLU A 765 -25.90 -20.33 41.72
C GLU A 765 -24.55 -20.66 41.07
N ALA A 766 -23.61 -19.71 41.02
CA ALA A 766 -22.26 -19.93 40.49
C ALA A 766 -21.38 -20.85 41.36
N LYS A 767 -21.66 -20.96 42.67
CA LYS A 767 -20.98 -21.92 43.56
C LYS A 767 -21.54 -23.34 43.45
N VAL A 768 -22.82 -23.48 43.08
CA VAL A 768 -23.48 -24.79 42.92
C VAL A 768 -23.07 -25.46 41.61
N LEU A 769 -22.67 -24.70 40.59
CA LEU A 769 -22.21 -25.21 39.30
C LEU A 769 -20.68 -25.04 39.18
N GLY A 770 -19.94 -26.06 39.64
CA GLY A 770 -18.49 -26.13 39.58
C GLY A 770 -17.91 -25.67 38.23
N GLY A 771 -17.10 -24.61 38.28
CA GLY A 771 -16.55 -23.94 37.11
C GLY A 771 -15.52 -24.76 36.35
N LEU A 772 -15.96 -25.45 35.30
CA LEU A 772 -15.15 -25.76 34.10
C LEU A 772 -15.97 -26.15 32.85
N GLU A 773 -17.29 -26.34 32.95
CA GLU A 773 -18.12 -26.77 31.79
C GLU A 773 -19.00 -25.68 31.14
N ALA A 774 -19.23 -24.54 31.79
CA ALA A 774 -20.19 -23.55 31.28
C ALA A 774 -19.79 -22.90 29.93
N THR A 775 -18.48 -22.71 29.69
CA THR A 775 -18.00 -22.11 28.43
C THR A 775 -18.02 -23.10 27.26
N GLY A 776 -17.89 -24.40 27.54
CA GLY A 776 -17.97 -25.47 26.54
C GLY A 776 -19.39 -25.77 26.10
N ILE A 777 -20.35 -25.74 27.03
CA ILE A 777 -21.76 -26.03 26.76
C ILE A 777 -22.43 -24.90 25.95
N LEU A 778 -22.10 -23.63 26.24
CA LEU A 778 -22.62 -22.47 25.48
C LEU A 778 -22.09 -22.42 24.04
N LEU A 779 -20.83 -22.81 23.79
CA LEU A 779 -20.26 -22.92 22.44
C LEU A 779 -20.77 -24.16 21.70
N GLY A 780 -21.06 -25.26 22.42
CA GLY A 780 -21.67 -26.47 21.88
C GLY A 780 -23.12 -26.26 21.42
N TRP A 781 -23.93 -25.52 22.18
CA TRP A 781 -25.32 -25.23 21.84
C TRP A 781 -25.47 -24.39 20.55
N VAL A 782 -24.63 -23.37 20.38
CA VAL A 782 -24.65 -22.51 19.17
C VAL A 782 -24.17 -23.26 17.91
N GLN A 783 -23.32 -24.27 18.07
CA GLN A 783 -22.88 -25.14 16.97
C GLN A 783 -23.92 -26.22 16.62
N LEU A 784 -24.67 -26.71 17.61
CA LEU A 784 -25.76 -27.68 17.42
C LEU A 784 -26.98 -27.07 16.73
N GLU A 785 -27.39 -25.84 17.07
CA GLU A 785 -28.48 -25.15 16.35
C GLU A 785 -28.12 -24.83 14.90
N LYS A 786 -26.89 -24.39 14.62
CA LYS A 786 -26.44 -24.12 13.24
C LYS A 786 -26.37 -25.38 12.38
N SER A 787 -26.03 -26.53 12.97
CA SER A 787 -25.98 -27.80 12.26
C SER A 787 -27.35 -28.49 12.14
N ALA A 788 -28.32 -28.16 13.00
CA ALA A 788 -29.72 -28.53 12.83
C ALA A 788 -30.39 -27.72 11.71
N ALA A 789 -30.25 -26.38 11.73
CA ALA A 789 -30.79 -25.49 10.70
C ALA A 789 -30.22 -25.78 9.30
N ARG A 790 -28.94 -26.19 9.22
CA ARG A 790 -28.32 -26.57 7.95
C ARG A 790 -28.83 -27.91 7.42
N ARG A 791 -29.14 -28.87 8.30
CA ARG A 791 -29.71 -30.16 7.91
C ARG A 791 -31.17 -30.03 7.44
N GLU A 792 -31.95 -29.15 8.06
CA GLU A 792 -33.30 -28.83 7.57
C GLU A 792 -33.27 -28.12 6.21
N LEU A 793 -32.33 -27.18 6.02
CA LEU A 793 -32.16 -26.48 4.73
C LEU A 793 -31.71 -27.42 3.61
N ASP A 794 -30.74 -28.30 3.89
CA ASP A 794 -30.24 -29.28 2.91
C ASP A 794 -31.29 -30.35 2.59
N SER A 795 -32.13 -30.74 3.56
CA SER A 795 -33.29 -31.64 3.34
C SER A 795 -34.34 -30.97 2.46
N ALA A 796 -34.70 -29.71 2.75
CA ALA A 796 -35.66 -28.95 1.95
C ALA A 796 -35.18 -28.72 0.51
N LEU A 797 -33.88 -28.48 0.31
CA LEU A 797 -33.27 -28.39 -1.02
C LEU A 797 -33.24 -29.74 -1.75
N GLY A 798 -33.00 -30.84 -1.04
CA GLY A 798 -33.04 -32.20 -1.61
C GLY A 798 -34.42 -32.55 -2.18
N ASP A 799 -35.48 -32.21 -1.44
CA ASP A 799 -36.87 -32.46 -1.84
C ASP A 799 -37.32 -31.57 -3.02
N LEU A 800 -36.71 -30.39 -3.17
CA LEU A 800 -36.95 -29.46 -4.30
C LEU A 800 -36.19 -29.83 -5.58
N VAL A 801 -35.01 -30.46 -5.46
CA VAL A 801 -34.14 -30.78 -6.61
C VAL A 801 -34.49 -32.12 -7.25
N ALA A 802 -35.01 -33.10 -6.49
CA ALA A 802 -35.37 -34.41 -7.02
C ALA A 802 -36.38 -34.38 -8.21
N PRO A 803 -37.44 -33.55 -8.20
CA PRO A 803 -38.38 -33.47 -9.33
C PRO A 803 -37.78 -32.80 -10.58
N MET A 804 -36.83 -31.86 -10.41
CA MET A 804 -36.18 -31.17 -11.54
C MET A 804 -35.21 -32.07 -12.30
N ALA A 805 -34.57 -33.03 -11.62
CA ALA A 805 -33.70 -34.01 -12.25
C ALA A 805 -34.51 -35.03 -13.10
N GLU A 806 -35.72 -35.39 -12.64
CA GLU A 806 -36.61 -36.32 -13.33
C GLU A 806 -37.26 -35.69 -14.58
N ALA A 807 -37.56 -34.38 -14.54
CA ALA A 807 -38.03 -33.60 -15.69
C ALA A 807 -36.95 -33.42 -16.78
N LYS A 808 -35.66 -33.32 -16.41
CA LYS A 808 -34.56 -33.24 -17.38
C LYS A 808 -34.23 -34.57 -18.07
N ALA A 809 -34.50 -35.69 -17.39
CA ALA A 809 -34.27 -37.02 -17.96
C ALA A 809 -35.31 -37.39 -19.04
N THR A 810 -36.53 -36.87 -18.92
CA THR A 810 -37.62 -37.10 -19.88
C THR A 810 -37.45 -36.28 -21.18
N ASP A 811 -36.85 -35.08 -21.09
CA ASP A 811 -36.62 -34.20 -22.25
C ASP A 811 -35.43 -34.64 -23.13
N ALA A 812 -34.45 -35.33 -22.55
CA ALA A 812 -33.29 -35.87 -23.29
C ALA A 812 -33.66 -37.07 -24.21
N GLY A 813 -34.84 -37.66 -24.05
CA GLY A 813 -35.30 -38.80 -24.85
C GLY A 813 -35.86 -38.45 -26.24
N HIS A 814 -36.32 -37.21 -26.47
CA HIS A 814 -37.02 -36.83 -27.71
C HIS A 814 -36.13 -36.11 -28.75
N GLY A 815 -34.89 -35.75 -28.40
CA GLY A 815 -34.01 -34.97 -29.28
C GLY A 815 -33.31 -35.76 -30.41
N LYS A 816 -33.33 -37.10 -30.40
CA LYS A 816 -32.53 -37.91 -31.34
C LYS A 816 -33.26 -38.36 -32.63
N GLN A 817 -34.56 -38.09 -32.79
CA GLN A 817 -35.29 -38.45 -34.02
C GLN A 817 -35.52 -37.29 -35.00
N GLY A 818 -35.27 -36.03 -34.62
CA GLY A 818 -35.54 -34.86 -35.47
C GLY A 818 -34.43 -34.49 -36.46
N GLN A 819 -33.20 -34.99 -36.27
CA GLN A 819 -32.02 -34.47 -36.96
C GLN A 819 -31.63 -35.24 -38.23
N GLN A 820 -32.11 -36.47 -38.41
CA GLN A 820 -31.89 -37.25 -39.65
C GLN A 820 -32.86 -36.94 -40.80
N ALA A 821 -33.91 -36.14 -40.55
CA ALA A 821 -34.91 -35.80 -41.58
C ALA A 821 -34.61 -34.48 -42.33
N ARG A 822 -33.63 -33.67 -41.87
CA ARG A 822 -33.33 -32.35 -42.46
C ARG A 822 -32.14 -32.31 -43.41
N GLU A 823 -31.33 -33.36 -43.49
CA GLU A 823 -30.19 -33.42 -44.41
C GLU A 823 -30.51 -34.03 -45.79
N LYS A 824 -31.75 -34.43 -46.06
CA LYS A 824 -32.15 -35.05 -47.35
C LYS A 824 -32.98 -34.15 -48.29
N GLN A 825 -33.08 -32.86 -48.05
CA GLN A 825 -33.93 -31.96 -48.87
C GLN A 825 -33.22 -30.71 -49.43
N ALA A 826 -31.89 -30.66 -49.41
CA ALA A 826 -31.14 -29.51 -49.89
C ALA A 826 -30.28 -29.80 -51.14
N GLU A 827 -30.79 -30.57 -52.10
CA GLU A 827 -30.24 -30.61 -53.47
C GLU A 827 -31.39 -30.78 -54.47
N THR A 828 -31.92 -29.67 -54.99
CA THR A 828 -32.37 -29.54 -56.39
C THR A 828 -32.96 -28.15 -56.67
N SER A 829 -32.37 -27.52 -57.68
CA SER A 829 -33.00 -26.63 -58.68
C SER A 829 -33.17 -25.11 -58.44
N PRO A 830 -33.18 -24.32 -59.54
CA PRO A 830 -32.51 -23.03 -59.61
C PRO A 830 -33.40 -21.82 -60.02
N SER A 831 -32.78 -20.63 -59.91
CA SER A 831 -32.97 -19.38 -60.68
C SER A 831 -34.39 -18.84 -61.00
N ARG A 832 -34.72 -17.65 -60.48
CA ARG A 832 -35.16 -16.49 -61.29
C ARG A 832 -35.35 -15.19 -60.50
N SER A 833 -35.44 -14.12 -61.30
CA SER A 833 -35.29 -12.68 -61.10
C SER A 833 -36.45 -11.89 -60.48
N LYS A 834 -36.06 -10.74 -59.89
CA LYS A 834 -36.66 -9.38 -59.90
C LYS A 834 -38.12 -9.13 -59.44
N GLU A 835 -38.21 -7.99 -58.74
CA GLU A 835 -39.28 -6.96 -58.74
C GLU A 835 -40.29 -6.86 -57.57
N SER A 836 -40.18 -5.72 -56.85
CA SER A 836 -41.22 -4.71 -56.58
C SER A 836 -42.36 -4.93 -55.55
N LYS A 837 -42.34 -4.04 -54.54
CA LYS A 837 -43.42 -3.25 -53.91
C LYS A 837 -44.32 -3.82 -52.79
N ASP A 838 -44.31 -3.04 -51.70
CA ASP A 838 -45.40 -2.58 -50.83
C ASP A 838 -46.51 -3.56 -50.39
N LYS A 839 -46.59 -3.79 -49.07
CA LYS A 839 -47.78 -3.53 -48.25
C LYS A 839 -47.53 -3.69 -46.75
N GLN A 840 -47.95 -2.66 -46.00
CA GLN A 840 -48.17 -2.66 -44.55
C GLN A 840 -49.35 -3.55 -44.15
N VAL A 841 -49.30 -4.14 -42.95
CA VAL A 841 -50.32 -4.19 -41.86
C VAL A 841 -49.90 -5.27 -40.82
N PRO A 842 -50.21 -5.12 -39.52
CA PRO A 842 -49.34 -5.54 -38.42
C PRO A 842 -49.82 -6.80 -37.69
N GLU A 843 -48.87 -7.52 -37.08
CA GLU A 843 -49.16 -8.61 -36.14
C GLU A 843 -48.42 -8.33 -34.82
N ALA A 844 -49.16 -7.77 -33.88
CA ALA A 844 -48.82 -7.72 -32.47
C ALA A 844 -49.45 -8.94 -31.77
N ASP A 845 -48.93 -9.27 -30.59
CA ASP A 845 -49.37 -10.32 -29.67
C ASP A 845 -48.96 -11.77 -29.96
N ARG A 846 -47.73 -12.09 -29.53
CA ARG A 846 -47.43 -13.25 -28.65
C ARG A 846 -45.93 -13.31 -28.39
N LYS A 847 -45.50 -12.91 -27.18
CA LYS A 847 -44.32 -13.41 -26.43
C LYS A 847 -43.99 -12.44 -25.30
N ARG A 848 -44.67 -12.57 -24.15
CA ARG A 848 -44.25 -11.96 -22.88
C ARG A 848 -44.78 -12.73 -21.67
N GLU A 849 -44.51 -14.02 -21.55
CA GLU A 849 -44.77 -14.78 -20.30
C GLU A 849 -43.72 -15.87 -20.02
N PRO A 850 -42.43 -15.53 -19.79
CA PRO A 850 -41.65 -16.37 -18.86
C PRO A 850 -40.84 -15.58 -17.84
N LYS A 851 -40.84 -14.24 -17.91
CA LYS A 851 -40.02 -13.39 -17.02
C LYS A 851 -40.68 -13.10 -15.68
N GLN A 852 -42.00 -13.00 -15.65
CA GLN A 852 -42.76 -12.61 -14.47
C GLN A 852 -42.86 -13.75 -13.46
N GLU A 853 -42.99 -15.00 -13.93
CA GLU A 853 -43.04 -16.21 -13.10
C GLU A 853 -41.70 -16.50 -12.39
N LEU A 854 -40.58 -16.14 -13.02
CA LEU A 854 -39.25 -16.29 -12.45
C LEU A 854 -38.95 -15.25 -11.36
N GLU A 855 -39.55 -14.06 -11.46
CA GLU A 855 -39.44 -13.01 -10.42
C GLU A 855 -40.31 -13.35 -9.19
N THR A 856 -41.49 -13.95 -9.37
CA THR A 856 -42.35 -14.34 -8.24
C THR A 856 -41.78 -15.49 -7.40
N LEU A 857 -41.11 -16.46 -8.05
CA LEU A 857 -40.42 -17.56 -7.37
C LEU A 857 -39.17 -17.11 -6.60
N ARG A 858 -38.56 -15.98 -7.01
CA ARG A 858 -37.40 -15.39 -6.33
C ARG A 858 -37.75 -14.55 -5.11
N GLU A 859 -38.97 -14.01 -5.06
CA GLU A 859 -39.49 -13.28 -3.90
C GLU A 859 -40.07 -14.21 -2.82
N THR A 860 -40.38 -15.46 -3.19
CA THR A 860 -40.97 -16.46 -2.27
C THR A 860 -39.92 -17.34 -1.57
N ALA A 861 -38.71 -17.47 -2.13
CA ALA A 861 -37.57 -18.20 -1.57
C ALA A 861 -36.62 -17.26 -0.84
#